data_AF-A0A952V1C0-F1
#
_entry.id   AF-A0A952V1C0-F1
#
_cell.length_a   1.000
_cell.length_b   1.000
_cell.length_c   1.000
_cell.angle_alpha   90.00
_cell.angle_beta   90.00
_cell.angle_gamma   90.00
#
_symmetry.space_group_name_H-M   'P 1'
#
loop_
_entity.id
_entity.type
_entity.pdbx_description
1 polymer ?
#
loop_
_entity_poly.entity_id
_entity_poly.type
_entity_poly.pdbx_seq_one_letter_code
_entity_poly.pdbx_strand_id
1 'polypeptide(L)'
;MSLRRSMVAVCPLAAVLGFVACGEHEDSALSGAAVVAPSATPTQNPDGTATKHLCKVTKRGDASKVIAGTLLLPEGPADGELFIDANGVIACAGASCSSAAGYDAATKIACTDVVVSPGLINAHDHISFANNPPPRPASERYEHRHDWRKGLRGHTVIRTNAPTVRNAVAAAELRFIMSGLTSTASGGSAGSGAPGLARNIDSNTRQLEGLPVKLAVSDTFPLNDSSGTLAKTCNRFPSNRKKTTDIANTKAYLPHVAEGVDDEAHAEFLCQSNTFPGVSDPTHDLIQRQTAVIHGVAVNPGDIRQYRDDLAILVWSPRSNISLYGNTAPIAEYAHLGVPIALGTDWLPSGSMNVARELKCADDLNRKYFDRALTDRQLWQSVTVHAAYATGTADTIGQLKAGLVADVALFDATQARGYRAVIEAGVEDTILVLRGGKTMYGDSELVSEIGDGDCEDLAVCKFTKKACVRKDAAAGVTLADLQTAANAVYPLFYCKGETPKNEPSCEPARGATASDDQASVYDGITAGDKDGDGVADADDNCPSVFNPIRPMDHGAQGDVDGDGIGDACDRCPFDAGESCTPPDADDMDGDGVPNASDPCPEDPDPACGASPGGVAPVTLSIADIRDPSSPRHPTPGSSRPSIKGVVVTAVKTGTTGLGFFVQDATATELGGLFVFTGSAQPGVKVGNEVDVEGDYIEFDGTSELTNPKVTVVDAGTTLAIAPIAVPADYDGSGGEKLEGMLCAIDGPVAVTDANPDAPLDFDELVVTGGVRVDDFVWRELDNTFPVGTTFAKVVGICHWSHGNRKIYPRFDADLPRQP
;
A
#
# COMPACT_ATOMS: atom_id res chain seq x y z
N MET A 1 43.23 -32.13 -39.70
CA MET A 1 43.42 -33.02 -40.87
C MET A 1 42.12 -33.79 -41.08
N SER A 2 41.41 -33.44 -42.15
CA SER A 2 40.47 -34.23 -42.98
C SER A 2 39.52 -35.33 -42.43
N LEU A 3 38.25 -35.18 -42.86
CA LEU A 3 37.28 -36.18 -43.38
C LEU A 3 36.55 -37.09 -42.38
N ARG A 4 35.24 -36.94 -42.14
CA ARG A 4 34.02 -37.31 -42.93
C ARG A 4 33.80 -38.82 -43.21
N ARG A 5 32.67 -39.35 -42.69
CA ARG A 5 31.61 -40.21 -43.30
C ARG A 5 30.95 -41.09 -42.20
N SER A 6 29.66 -40.96 -41.86
CA SER A 6 28.41 -41.32 -42.56
C SER A 6 28.02 -42.80 -42.52
N MET A 7 26.75 -43.03 -42.12
CA MET A 7 25.84 -44.20 -42.28
C MET A 7 25.71 -45.16 -41.09
N VAL A 8 24.57 -45.73 -40.69
CA VAL A 8 23.12 -45.71 -41.05
C VAL A 8 22.44 -46.59 -39.96
N ALA A 9 21.24 -46.16 -39.54
CA ALA A 9 20.11 -46.84 -38.87
C ALA A 9 20.22 -48.30 -38.36
N VAL A 10 19.67 -48.56 -37.15
CA VAL A 10 18.50 -49.46 -36.91
C VAL A 10 17.82 -49.07 -35.59
N CYS A 11 16.50 -48.87 -35.62
CA CYS A 11 15.59 -48.78 -34.48
C CYS A 11 14.95 -50.15 -34.22
N PRO A 12 14.59 -50.50 -32.96
CA PRO A 12 13.28 -51.12 -32.79
C PRO A 12 12.45 -50.50 -31.66
N LEU A 13 11.14 -50.70 -31.86
CA LEU A 13 9.95 -50.20 -31.18
C LEU A 13 9.88 -50.42 -29.64
N ALA A 14 9.42 -49.35 -28.99
CA ALA A 14 8.29 -49.23 -28.05
C ALA A 14 8.12 -50.21 -26.87
N ALA A 15 8.15 -49.65 -25.66
CA ALA A 15 7.14 -49.89 -24.63
C ALA A 15 6.96 -48.62 -23.76
N VAL A 16 5.70 -48.28 -23.53
CA VAL A 16 5.14 -47.08 -22.90
C VAL A 16 5.10 -47.22 -21.39
N LEU A 17 5.42 -46.16 -20.63
CA LEU A 17 4.73 -45.72 -19.40
C LEU A 17 5.26 -44.34 -19.00
N GLY A 18 4.35 -43.38 -18.91
CA GLY A 18 4.65 -41.95 -18.82
C GLY A 18 4.85 -41.42 -17.41
N PHE A 19 5.57 -40.30 -17.35
CA PHE A 19 5.38 -39.25 -16.35
C PHE A 19 5.22 -37.94 -17.11
N VAL A 20 4.17 -37.21 -16.74
CA VAL A 20 3.76 -35.91 -17.29
C VAL A 20 4.67 -34.83 -16.70
N ALA A 21 5.30 -34.05 -17.57
CA ALA A 21 5.81 -32.72 -17.25
C ALA A 21 5.09 -31.73 -18.18
N CYS A 22 4.32 -30.80 -17.62
CA CYS A 22 3.90 -29.55 -18.26
C CYS A 22 4.86 -28.47 -17.72
N GLY A 23 5.53 -27.60 -18.46
CA GLY A 23 5.39 -27.24 -19.87
C GLY A 23 4.98 -25.77 -19.98
N GLU A 24 5.96 -24.86 -19.92
CA GLU A 24 5.86 -23.49 -20.43
C GLU A 24 5.53 -23.52 -21.93
N HIS A 25 4.69 -22.61 -22.42
CA HIS A 25 4.75 -21.98 -23.75
C HIS A 25 3.54 -21.07 -23.97
N GLU A 26 3.75 -19.75 -23.99
CA GLU A 26 2.87 -18.80 -24.67
C GLU A 26 3.67 -18.01 -25.69
N ASP A 27 3.63 -18.47 -26.95
CA ASP A 27 3.98 -17.73 -28.15
C ASP A 27 2.77 -17.85 -29.08
N SER A 28 1.96 -16.78 -29.21
CA SER A 28 0.90 -16.73 -30.22
C SER A 28 1.21 -15.65 -31.25
N ALA A 29 1.39 -16.08 -32.49
CA ALA A 29 1.65 -15.24 -33.65
C ALA A 29 0.41 -14.42 -34.06
N LEU A 30 0.57 -13.10 -34.16
CA LEU A 30 -0.43 -12.16 -34.71
C LEU A 30 -0.15 -11.88 -36.19
N SER A 31 -1.18 -11.92 -37.04
CA SER A 31 -1.12 -11.53 -38.45
C SER A 31 -1.79 -10.18 -38.71
N GLY A 32 -1.03 -9.22 -39.24
CA GLY A 32 -1.41 -8.47 -40.44
C GLY A 32 -2.18 -7.15 -40.33
N ALA A 33 -1.47 -6.06 -40.03
CA ALA A 33 -1.57 -4.80 -40.77
C ALA A 33 -0.16 -4.20 -40.90
N ALA A 34 0.30 -3.95 -42.12
CA ALA A 34 1.67 -3.52 -42.39
C ALA A 34 1.87 -2.04 -41.99
N VAL A 35 2.34 -1.83 -40.76
CA VAL A 35 3.03 -0.59 -40.37
C VAL A 35 4.39 -0.61 -41.06
N VAL A 36 4.75 0.46 -41.76
CA VAL A 36 6.10 0.61 -42.33
C VAL A 36 7.08 0.69 -41.17
N ALA A 37 7.86 -0.37 -40.96
CA ALA A 37 8.84 -0.45 -39.89
C ALA A 37 9.93 0.62 -40.05
N PRO A 38 10.16 1.49 -39.06
CA PRO A 38 11.35 2.32 -39.02
C PRO A 38 12.61 1.44 -38.83
N SER A 39 13.76 1.93 -39.30
CA SER A 39 15.01 1.15 -39.36
C SER A 39 15.60 0.96 -37.96
N ALA A 40 15.74 -0.28 -37.50
CA ALA A 40 16.47 -0.62 -36.26
C ALA A 40 18.00 -0.34 -36.33
N THR A 41 18.52 0.06 -37.50
CA THR A 41 19.93 0.46 -37.64
C THR A 41 20.07 1.95 -37.40
N PRO A 42 20.92 2.40 -36.45
CA PRO A 42 21.17 3.81 -36.23
C PRO A 42 21.68 4.47 -37.50
N THR A 43 20.99 5.49 -38.03
CA THR A 43 21.53 6.29 -39.14
C THR A 43 22.29 7.51 -38.59
N GLN A 44 23.38 7.87 -39.26
CA GLN A 44 24.21 9.00 -38.86
C GLN A 44 23.57 10.32 -39.28
N ASN A 45 23.41 11.22 -38.32
CA ASN A 45 23.08 12.62 -38.52
C ASN A 45 24.18 13.33 -39.34
N PRO A 46 23.87 14.47 -39.99
CA PRO A 46 24.83 15.26 -40.77
C PRO A 46 26.07 15.75 -39.99
N ASP A 47 26.01 15.74 -38.65
CA ASP A 47 27.11 16.08 -37.74
C ASP A 47 27.95 14.86 -37.30
N GLY A 48 27.60 13.65 -37.77
CA GLY A 48 28.29 12.40 -37.46
C GLY A 48 27.74 11.61 -36.26
N THR A 49 26.66 12.07 -35.61
CA THR A 49 26.05 11.39 -34.44
C THR A 49 25.01 10.34 -34.85
N ALA A 50 24.78 9.29 -34.06
CA ALA A 50 23.80 8.25 -34.37
C ALA A 50 22.48 8.47 -33.58
N THR A 51 21.31 8.33 -34.19
CA THR A 51 20.01 8.17 -33.49
C THR A 51 19.51 6.74 -33.68
N LYS A 52 18.70 6.16 -32.78
CA LYS A 52 18.28 4.75 -32.90
C LYS A 52 17.17 4.52 -33.94
N HIS A 53 16.47 5.56 -34.40
CA HIS A 53 15.38 5.51 -35.39
C HIS A 53 14.25 4.53 -35.01
N LEU A 54 13.96 4.37 -33.72
CA LEU A 54 12.93 3.41 -33.28
C LEU A 54 11.51 3.95 -33.38
N CYS A 55 11.35 5.27 -33.45
CA CYS A 55 10.05 5.95 -33.59
C CYS A 55 10.12 7.00 -34.70
N LYS A 56 9.01 7.19 -35.40
CA LYS A 56 8.88 8.19 -36.47
C LYS A 56 7.49 8.82 -36.48
N VAL A 57 7.42 10.12 -36.76
CA VAL A 57 6.14 10.79 -37.06
C VAL A 57 5.69 10.42 -38.48
N THR A 58 4.65 9.61 -38.60
CA THR A 58 4.08 9.17 -39.88
C THR A 58 3.08 10.17 -40.45
N LYS A 59 2.46 10.98 -39.59
CA LYS A 59 1.55 12.06 -39.96
C LYS A 59 1.66 13.17 -38.92
N ARG A 60 1.95 14.40 -39.35
CA ARG A 60 1.83 15.57 -38.49
C ARG A 60 0.38 16.03 -38.43
N GLY A 61 -0.11 16.24 -37.22
CA GLY A 61 -1.49 16.64 -36.92
C GLY A 61 -1.54 17.89 -36.05
N ASP A 62 -2.55 17.97 -35.19
CA ASP A 62 -2.65 18.95 -34.12
C ASP A 62 -1.79 18.57 -32.89
N ALA A 63 -2.04 19.20 -31.74
CA ALA A 63 -1.29 18.99 -30.51
C ALA A 63 -1.49 17.58 -29.90
N SER A 64 -2.57 16.90 -30.25
CA SER A 64 -2.89 15.54 -29.84
C SER A 64 -1.91 14.55 -30.48
N LYS A 65 -1.68 13.41 -29.83
CA LYS A 65 -0.69 12.41 -30.26
C LYS A 65 -1.28 11.01 -30.23
N VAL A 66 -1.05 10.23 -31.27
CA VAL A 66 -1.23 8.78 -31.23
C VAL A 66 0.12 8.12 -31.36
N ILE A 67 0.46 7.28 -30.39
CA ILE A 67 1.72 6.56 -30.30
C ILE A 67 1.41 5.08 -30.47
N ALA A 68 1.92 4.46 -31.53
CA ALA A 68 1.81 3.03 -31.77
C ALA A 68 3.09 2.31 -31.33
N GLY A 69 2.97 1.25 -30.53
CA GLY A 69 4.06 0.45 -29.96
C GLY A 69 3.53 -0.62 -29.00
N THR A 70 4.43 -1.25 -28.24
CA THR A 70 4.03 -2.18 -27.16
C THR A 70 3.68 -1.37 -25.91
N LEU A 71 2.41 -1.31 -25.55
CA LEU A 71 1.91 -0.58 -24.38
C LEU A 71 2.03 -1.45 -23.13
N LEU A 72 2.50 -0.89 -22.02
CA LEU A 72 2.37 -1.50 -20.69
C LEU A 72 1.05 -1.06 -20.08
N LEU A 73 -0.01 -1.82 -20.37
CA LEU A 73 -1.37 -1.58 -19.87
C LEU A 73 -1.55 -2.16 -18.47
N PRO A 74 -2.58 -1.73 -17.71
CA PRO A 74 -2.91 -2.32 -16.42
C PRO A 74 -3.03 -3.85 -16.46
N GLU A 75 -3.60 -4.39 -17.54
CA GLU A 75 -3.83 -5.83 -17.75
C GLU A 75 -2.59 -6.59 -18.22
N GLY A 76 -1.56 -5.89 -18.71
CA GLY A 76 -0.33 -6.49 -19.23
C GLY A 76 0.24 -5.80 -20.46
N PRO A 77 1.42 -6.24 -20.95
CA PRO A 77 2.01 -5.71 -22.17
C PRO A 77 1.19 -6.13 -23.41
N ALA A 78 0.81 -5.17 -24.25
CA ALA A 78 0.09 -5.45 -25.49
C ALA A 78 0.46 -4.46 -26.62
N ASP A 79 0.57 -4.95 -27.85
CA ASP A 79 0.74 -4.07 -29.01
C ASP A 79 -0.54 -3.28 -29.29
N GLY A 80 -0.41 -1.98 -29.52
CA GLY A 80 -1.56 -1.12 -29.74
C GLY A 80 -1.22 0.34 -29.96
N GLU A 81 -2.20 1.18 -29.67
CA GLU A 81 -2.16 2.63 -29.80
C GLU A 81 -2.49 3.30 -28.46
N LEU A 82 -1.68 4.28 -28.10
CA LEU A 82 -1.98 5.24 -27.05
C LEU A 82 -2.40 6.56 -27.70
N PHE A 83 -3.62 7.01 -27.46
CA PHE A 83 -4.11 8.31 -27.92
C PHE A 83 -4.18 9.31 -26.77
N ILE A 84 -3.41 10.38 -26.91
CA ILE A 84 -3.33 11.53 -26.02
C ILE A 84 -4.03 12.70 -26.70
N ASP A 85 -5.03 13.30 -26.05
CA ASP A 85 -5.74 14.46 -26.57
C ASP A 85 -4.91 15.75 -26.50
N ALA A 86 -5.46 16.85 -27.04
CA ALA A 86 -4.79 18.14 -27.03
C ALA A 86 -4.64 18.77 -25.62
N ASN A 87 -5.36 18.25 -24.61
CA ASN A 87 -5.28 18.70 -23.22
C ASN A 87 -4.25 17.91 -22.41
N GLY A 88 -3.62 16.88 -23.01
CA GLY A 88 -2.68 16.03 -22.32
C GLY A 88 -3.33 14.95 -21.47
N VAL A 89 -4.55 14.53 -21.81
CA VAL A 89 -5.29 13.42 -21.19
C VAL A 89 -5.25 12.21 -22.12
N ILE A 90 -5.12 11.01 -21.55
CA ILE A 90 -5.22 9.76 -22.28
C ILE A 90 -6.68 9.58 -22.69
N ALA A 91 -6.98 9.69 -23.98
CA ALA A 91 -8.32 9.47 -24.51
C ALA A 91 -8.59 7.99 -24.79
N CYS A 92 -7.55 7.21 -25.06
CA CYS A 92 -7.63 5.77 -25.28
C CYS A 92 -6.24 5.12 -25.18
N ALA A 93 -6.18 3.90 -24.66
CA ALA A 93 -5.02 3.02 -24.72
C ALA A 93 -5.52 1.59 -24.99
N GLY A 94 -5.04 0.94 -26.04
CA GLY A 94 -5.48 -0.41 -26.40
C GLY A 94 -5.13 -0.79 -27.83
N ALA A 95 -5.67 -1.90 -28.34
CA ALA A 95 -5.31 -2.44 -29.66
C ALA A 95 -5.50 -1.43 -30.81
N SER A 96 -6.52 -0.57 -30.74
CA SER A 96 -6.64 0.60 -31.60
C SER A 96 -7.48 1.69 -30.95
N CYS A 97 -7.13 2.94 -31.23
CA CYS A 97 -7.84 4.12 -30.78
C CYS A 97 -8.57 4.86 -31.91
N SER A 98 -8.71 4.26 -33.09
CA SER A 98 -9.26 4.92 -34.28
C SER A 98 -10.70 5.41 -34.13
N SER A 99 -11.46 4.84 -33.18
CA SER A 99 -12.83 5.26 -32.87
C SER A 99 -12.90 6.48 -31.95
N ALA A 100 -11.80 6.89 -31.32
CA ALA A 100 -11.78 8.00 -30.39
C ALA A 100 -11.92 9.34 -31.11
N ALA A 101 -12.70 10.26 -30.53
CA ALA A 101 -12.91 11.59 -31.10
C ALA A 101 -11.59 12.35 -31.21
N GLY A 102 -11.31 12.96 -32.37
CA GLY A 102 -10.06 13.69 -32.62
C GLY A 102 -8.88 12.82 -33.06
N TYR A 103 -9.02 11.48 -33.08
CA TYR A 103 -7.96 10.57 -33.51
C TYR A 103 -7.40 10.94 -34.89
N ASP A 104 -8.24 11.26 -35.87
CA ASP A 104 -7.78 11.58 -37.22
C ASP A 104 -6.96 12.86 -37.32
N ALA A 105 -7.19 13.82 -36.41
CA ALA A 105 -6.48 15.09 -36.38
C ALA A 105 -5.12 14.99 -35.68
N ALA A 106 -4.91 13.96 -34.85
CA ALA A 106 -3.71 13.79 -34.04
C ALA A 106 -2.43 13.58 -34.86
N THR A 107 -1.31 14.04 -34.30
CA THR A 107 0.03 13.66 -34.75
C THR A 107 0.25 12.16 -34.50
N LYS A 108 0.63 11.41 -35.53
CA LYS A 108 0.81 9.95 -35.50
C LYS A 108 2.30 9.61 -35.39
N ILE A 109 2.66 8.89 -34.34
CA ILE A 109 4.01 8.40 -34.04
C ILE A 109 3.95 6.87 -34.12
N ALA A 110 4.70 6.28 -35.04
CA ALA A 110 4.83 4.83 -35.14
C ALA A 110 6.20 4.42 -34.58
N CYS A 111 6.20 3.50 -33.63
CA CYS A 111 7.41 2.94 -33.05
C CYS A 111 7.54 1.45 -33.34
N THR A 112 8.77 0.94 -33.31
CA THR A 112 9.09 -0.49 -33.47
C THR A 112 10.17 -0.85 -32.48
N ASP A 113 10.03 -2.01 -31.83
CA ASP A 113 10.89 -2.44 -30.73
C ASP A 113 10.99 -1.35 -29.63
N VAL A 114 9.84 -0.77 -29.27
CA VAL A 114 9.71 0.25 -28.22
C VAL A 114 8.57 -0.13 -27.30
N VAL A 115 8.82 0.03 -26.01
CA VAL A 115 7.81 -0.10 -24.97
C VAL A 115 7.33 1.30 -24.56
N VAL A 116 6.01 1.48 -24.49
CA VAL A 116 5.33 2.68 -23.98
C VAL A 116 4.87 2.38 -22.56
N SER A 117 5.41 3.12 -21.60
CA SER A 117 5.12 3.01 -20.17
C SER A 117 4.40 4.27 -19.69
N PRO A 118 3.61 4.22 -18.60
CA PRO A 118 3.37 5.40 -17.78
C PRO A 118 4.72 6.07 -17.44
N GLY A 119 4.71 7.40 -17.34
CA GLY A 119 5.85 8.16 -16.85
C GLY A 119 6.24 7.67 -15.47
N LEU A 120 7.54 7.55 -15.21
CA LEU A 120 8.01 7.02 -13.95
C LEU A 120 7.77 8.01 -12.81
N ILE A 121 7.52 7.49 -11.62
CA ILE A 121 7.29 8.25 -10.39
C ILE A 121 8.37 7.86 -9.38
N ASN A 122 9.05 8.85 -8.83
CA ASN A 122 9.97 8.67 -7.71
C ASN A 122 9.23 8.98 -6.41
N ALA A 123 8.86 7.95 -5.66
CA ALA A 123 7.99 8.10 -4.48
C ALA A 123 8.70 8.78 -3.30
N HIS A 124 10.03 8.92 -3.32
CA HIS A 124 10.74 9.64 -2.27
C HIS A 124 12.13 10.15 -2.71
N ASP A 125 12.39 11.44 -2.47
CA ASP A 125 13.70 12.07 -2.56
C ASP A 125 13.84 13.24 -1.53
N HIS A 126 15.01 13.86 -1.41
CA HIS A 126 15.29 15.12 -0.70
C HIS A 126 16.01 16.10 -1.63
N ILE A 127 15.34 16.49 -2.71
CA ILE A 127 15.98 17.17 -3.84
C ILE A 127 16.60 18.53 -3.50
N SER A 128 16.18 19.15 -2.39
CA SER A 128 16.79 20.37 -1.87
C SER A 128 18.28 20.19 -1.50
N PHE A 129 18.70 18.95 -1.24
CA PHE A 129 20.08 18.56 -0.96
C PHE A 129 20.89 18.18 -2.21
N ALA A 130 20.36 18.37 -3.42
CA ALA A 130 21.01 18.05 -4.69
C ALA A 130 22.38 18.71 -4.93
N ASN A 131 22.80 19.67 -4.09
CA ASN A 131 24.14 20.26 -4.08
C ASN A 131 25.21 19.34 -3.47
N ASN A 132 24.82 18.28 -2.77
CA ASN A 132 25.73 17.39 -2.07
C ASN A 132 25.98 16.14 -2.94
N PRO A 133 27.17 16.01 -3.55
CA PRO A 133 27.48 14.82 -4.34
C PRO A 133 27.70 13.61 -3.43
N PRO A 134 27.67 12.38 -3.98
CA PRO A 134 28.03 11.19 -3.22
C PRO A 134 29.42 11.33 -2.58
N PRO A 135 29.55 11.11 -1.25
CA PRO A 135 30.83 11.10 -0.58
C PRO A 135 31.68 9.92 -1.09
N ARG A 136 32.97 9.88 -0.74
CA ARG A 136 33.74 8.67 -1.03
C ARG A 136 33.10 7.49 -0.29
N PRO A 137 32.93 6.32 -0.94
CA PRO A 137 32.39 5.14 -0.26
C PRO A 137 33.14 4.87 1.04
N ALA A 138 32.38 4.76 2.13
CA ALA A 138 32.91 4.43 3.44
C ALA A 138 32.61 2.96 3.77
N SER A 139 33.46 2.34 4.58
CA SER A 139 33.19 1.00 5.14
C SER A 139 32.26 1.05 6.36
N GLU A 140 32.14 2.21 6.99
CA GLU A 140 31.27 2.40 8.16
C GLU A 140 29.80 2.20 7.76
N ARG A 141 29.06 1.52 8.63
CA ARG A 141 27.61 1.36 8.58
C ARG A 141 27.01 1.85 9.88
N TYR A 142 25.75 2.24 9.80
CA TYR A 142 24.99 2.80 10.91
C TYR A 142 23.94 1.81 11.39
N GLU A 143 23.49 1.97 12.61
CA GLU A 143 22.44 1.16 13.22
C GLU A 143 21.10 1.91 13.15
N HIS A 144 21.13 3.24 13.26
CA HIS A 144 19.96 4.12 13.20
C HIS A 144 20.29 5.40 12.45
N ARG A 145 19.29 6.01 11.82
CA ARG A 145 19.42 7.28 11.08
C ARG A 145 20.08 8.45 11.84
N HIS A 146 20.05 8.42 13.17
CA HIS A 146 20.62 9.49 13.98
C HIS A 146 22.13 9.36 14.15
N ASP A 147 22.69 8.19 13.91
CA ASP A 147 24.14 7.96 13.94
C ASP A 147 24.82 8.75 12.83
N TRP A 148 24.39 8.60 11.58
CA TRP A 148 24.97 9.36 10.47
C TRP A 148 24.58 10.84 10.51
N ARG A 149 23.40 11.18 11.04
CA ARG A 149 22.92 12.58 11.07
C ARG A 149 23.59 13.40 12.16
N LYS A 150 23.86 12.80 13.33
CA LYS A 150 24.35 13.51 14.53
C LYS A 150 25.65 12.98 15.10
N GLY A 151 26.16 11.86 14.59
CA GLY A 151 27.37 11.22 15.11
C GLY A 151 27.11 10.60 16.49
N LEU A 152 25.89 10.10 16.71
CA LEU A 152 25.58 9.34 17.91
C LEU A 152 26.36 8.03 17.91
N ARG A 153 26.50 7.42 19.09
CA ARG A 153 27.27 6.17 19.30
C ARG A 153 28.72 6.21 18.78
N GLY A 154 29.29 7.40 18.56
CA GLY A 154 30.66 7.58 18.08
C GLY A 154 30.81 7.51 16.56
N HIS A 155 29.70 7.48 15.82
CA HIS A 155 29.69 7.38 14.37
C HIS A 155 30.13 8.66 13.65
N THR A 156 30.59 8.49 12.41
CA THR A 156 30.92 9.60 11.52
C THR A 156 29.66 10.30 11.02
N VAL A 157 29.59 11.62 11.23
CA VAL A 157 28.53 12.47 10.68
C VAL A 157 28.66 12.61 9.16
N ILE A 158 27.59 12.32 8.42
CA ILE A 158 27.47 12.68 7.00
C ILE A 158 27.13 14.16 6.91
N ARG A 159 28.08 14.95 6.39
CA ARG A 159 27.93 16.41 6.31
C ARG A 159 27.35 16.84 4.97
N THR A 160 26.25 17.59 5.01
CA THR A 160 25.56 18.14 3.83
C THR A 160 25.72 19.66 3.71
N ASN A 161 26.95 20.14 3.89
CA ASN A 161 27.30 21.56 3.86
C ASN A 161 28.02 21.96 2.56
N ALA A 162 27.76 21.25 1.45
CA ALA A 162 28.31 21.62 0.15
C ALA A 162 27.91 23.06 -0.23
N PRO A 163 28.79 23.82 -0.91
CA PRO A 163 28.47 25.15 -1.39
C PRO A 163 27.22 25.13 -2.29
N THR A 164 26.35 26.12 -2.14
CA THR A 164 25.17 26.24 -3.01
C THR A 164 25.60 26.45 -4.46
N VAL A 165 25.13 25.57 -5.34
CA VAL A 165 25.28 25.68 -6.78
C VAL A 165 23.96 26.15 -7.38
N ARG A 166 24.01 27.25 -8.13
CA ARG A 166 22.84 27.77 -8.84
C ARG A 166 22.30 26.71 -9.80
N ASN A 167 20.99 26.51 -9.81
CA ASN A 167 20.28 25.53 -10.65
C ASN A 167 20.58 24.04 -10.35
N ALA A 168 21.22 23.70 -9.23
CA ALA A 168 21.51 22.29 -8.90
C ALA A 168 20.24 21.42 -8.81
N VAL A 169 19.17 21.94 -8.23
CA VAL A 169 17.86 21.25 -8.14
C VAL A 169 17.29 20.99 -9.54
N ALA A 170 17.26 22.01 -10.40
CA ALA A 170 16.79 21.86 -11.78
C ALA A 170 17.63 20.86 -12.59
N ALA A 171 18.95 20.85 -12.35
CA ALA A 171 19.83 19.86 -12.94
C ALA A 171 19.53 18.44 -12.44
N ALA A 172 19.21 18.26 -11.15
CA ALA A 172 18.79 16.99 -10.58
C ALA A 172 17.46 16.48 -11.15
N GLU A 173 16.45 17.35 -11.28
CA GLU A 173 15.20 16.99 -11.93
C GLU A 173 15.40 16.61 -13.40
N LEU A 174 16.31 17.28 -14.12
CA LEU A 174 16.67 16.87 -15.48
C LEU A 174 17.28 15.45 -15.49
N ARG A 175 18.10 15.06 -14.49
CA ARG A 175 18.60 13.66 -14.40
C ARG A 175 17.47 12.66 -14.28
N PHE A 176 16.42 13.00 -13.53
CA PHE A 176 15.24 12.15 -13.38
C PHE A 176 14.46 12.07 -14.69
N ILE A 177 14.18 13.21 -15.35
CA ILE A 177 13.48 13.25 -16.64
C ILE A 177 14.23 12.41 -17.68
N MET A 178 15.56 12.47 -17.73
CA MET A 178 16.36 11.67 -18.66
C MET A 178 16.21 10.14 -18.46
N SER A 179 15.75 9.70 -17.28
CA SER A 179 15.45 8.30 -16.97
C SER A 179 13.98 7.90 -17.18
N GLY A 180 13.14 8.79 -17.73
CA GLY A 180 11.72 8.51 -17.95
C GLY A 180 10.77 9.05 -16.88
N LEU A 181 11.28 9.79 -15.88
CA LEU A 181 10.46 10.33 -14.80
C LEU A 181 9.63 11.53 -15.23
N THR A 182 8.40 11.62 -14.71
CA THR A 182 7.54 12.79 -14.84
C THR A 182 7.19 13.44 -13.49
N SER A 183 7.16 12.66 -12.39
CA SER A 183 6.74 13.12 -11.06
C SER A 183 7.62 12.56 -9.94
N THR A 184 7.77 13.31 -8.85
CA THR A 184 8.53 12.93 -7.66
C THR A 184 7.93 13.52 -6.39
N ALA A 185 8.00 12.81 -5.27
CA ALA A 185 7.88 13.40 -3.94
C ALA A 185 9.30 13.67 -3.40
N SER A 186 9.63 14.93 -3.12
CA SER A 186 11.01 15.36 -2.82
C SER A 186 11.22 15.89 -1.40
N GLY A 187 10.52 15.31 -0.42
CA GLY A 187 10.83 15.46 1.00
C GLY A 187 10.14 16.64 1.67
N GLY A 188 9.00 17.09 1.13
CA GLY A 188 8.03 17.96 1.81
C GLY A 188 8.47 19.41 2.11
N SER A 189 9.73 19.78 1.89
CA SER A 189 10.21 21.13 2.14
C SER A 189 9.59 22.09 1.11
N ALA A 190 8.65 22.94 1.55
CA ALA A 190 7.93 23.87 0.70
C ALA A 190 8.88 24.67 -0.21
N GLY A 191 8.72 24.50 -1.54
CA GLY A 191 9.59 25.14 -2.53
C GLY A 191 10.78 24.29 -2.99
N SER A 192 10.86 23.02 -2.56
CA SER A 192 11.72 22.01 -3.19
C SER A 192 11.27 21.76 -4.63
N GLY A 193 12.24 21.54 -5.51
CA GLY A 193 12.03 21.34 -6.94
C GLY A 193 12.18 22.61 -7.81
N ALA A 194 12.26 22.41 -9.13
CA ALA A 194 12.38 23.48 -10.12
C ALA A 194 11.11 23.57 -10.98
N PRO A 195 10.37 24.71 -10.94
CA PRO A 195 9.18 24.86 -11.75
C PRO A 195 9.47 24.63 -13.22
N GLY A 196 8.57 23.93 -13.89
CA GLY A 196 8.65 23.65 -15.31
C GLY A 196 9.20 22.29 -15.70
N LEU A 197 9.92 21.58 -14.82
CA LEU A 197 10.59 20.31 -15.14
C LEU A 197 9.82 19.08 -14.61
N ALA A 198 10.30 18.38 -13.60
CA ALA A 198 9.55 17.27 -13.00
C ALA A 198 8.42 17.84 -12.12
N ARG A 199 7.33 17.09 -11.93
CA ARG A 199 6.32 17.49 -10.95
C ARG A 199 6.78 17.13 -9.55
N ASN A 200 6.68 18.08 -8.63
CA ASN A 200 6.99 17.86 -7.23
C ASN A 200 5.70 17.77 -6.40
N ILE A 201 5.27 16.54 -6.11
CA ILE A 201 3.92 16.22 -5.64
C ILE A 201 3.70 16.42 -4.13
N ASP A 202 4.76 16.71 -3.38
CA ASP A 202 4.73 16.98 -1.93
C ASP A 202 5.30 18.36 -1.56
N SER A 203 5.64 19.21 -2.55
CA SER A 203 6.28 20.51 -2.30
C SER A 203 5.28 21.67 -2.21
N ASN A 204 4.63 22.05 -3.32
CA ASN A 204 3.60 23.09 -3.36
C ASN A 204 2.82 23.06 -4.69
N THR A 205 1.66 23.71 -4.73
CA THR A 205 0.76 23.67 -5.89
C THR A 205 1.34 24.22 -7.18
N ARG A 206 2.39 25.08 -7.14
CA ARG A 206 3.06 25.52 -8.37
C ARG A 206 3.89 24.40 -9.00
N GLN A 207 4.51 23.55 -8.17
CA GLN A 207 5.32 22.42 -8.63
C GLN A 207 4.48 21.24 -9.14
N LEU A 208 3.16 21.29 -8.97
CA LEU A 208 2.26 20.32 -9.59
C LEU A 208 2.12 20.51 -11.10
N GLU A 209 2.54 21.67 -11.64
CA GLU A 209 2.51 21.92 -13.09
C GLU A 209 1.13 21.64 -13.70
N GLY A 210 0.08 22.04 -12.97
CA GLY A 210 -1.32 21.85 -13.36
C GLY A 210 -1.90 20.46 -13.09
N LEU A 211 -1.17 19.55 -12.44
CA LEU A 211 -1.68 18.25 -12.05
C LEU A 211 -2.80 18.39 -10.99
N PRO A 212 -4.01 17.87 -11.23
CA PRO A 212 -5.18 18.09 -10.38
C PRO A 212 -5.20 17.14 -9.17
N VAL A 213 -4.14 17.13 -8.37
CA VAL A 213 -4.00 16.26 -7.19
C VAL A 213 -3.91 17.06 -5.90
N LYS A 214 -4.19 16.39 -4.78
CA LYS A 214 -3.83 16.90 -3.46
C LYS A 214 -2.34 16.65 -3.24
N LEU A 215 -1.64 17.61 -2.64
CA LEU A 215 -0.24 17.42 -2.28
C LEU A 215 -0.12 16.27 -1.27
N ALA A 216 0.84 15.39 -1.53
CA ALA A 216 1.30 14.42 -0.57
C ALA A 216 2.01 15.13 0.60
N VAL A 217 2.04 14.51 1.78
CA VAL A 217 2.64 15.09 2.99
C VAL A 217 3.81 14.22 3.43
N SER A 218 5.02 14.64 3.11
CA SER A 218 6.24 13.97 3.59
C SER A 218 6.64 14.44 4.98
N ASP A 219 7.07 13.51 5.83
CA ASP A 219 7.44 13.78 7.22
C ASP A 219 8.70 13.02 7.63
N THR A 220 9.78 13.74 7.88
CA THR A 220 11.05 13.13 8.29
C THR A 220 11.04 12.72 9.76
N PHE A 221 10.28 13.39 10.64
CA PHE A 221 10.37 13.19 12.09
C PHE A 221 8.97 13.11 12.72
N PRO A 222 8.17 12.09 12.38
CA PRO A 222 6.79 11.97 12.86
C PRO A 222 6.71 11.82 14.39
N LEU A 223 7.74 11.22 15.01
CA LEU A 223 7.90 11.08 16.45
C LEU A 223 8.46 12.34 17.14
N ASN A 224 8.64 13.43 16.40
CA ASN A 224 9.27 14.68 16.85
C ASN A 224 10.67 14.48 17.48
N ASP A 225 11.40 13.51 17.00
CA ASP A 225 12.72 13.07 17.45
C ASP A 225 13.88 13.78 16.71
N SER A 226 13.61 14.90 16.04
CA SER A 226 14.63 15.69 15.33
C SER A 226 15.83 16.09 16.22
N SER A 227 15.66 16.09 17.55
CA SER A 227 16.71 16.27 18.58
C SER A 227 17.68 15.10 18.72
N GLY A 228 17.45 13.95 18.07
CA GLY A 228 18.34 12.80 18.10
C GLY A 228 17.93 11.76 19.14
N THR A 229 16.63 11.57 19.36
CA THR A 229 16.14 10.61 20.36
C THR A 229 16.35 9.19 19.85
N LEU A 230 17.12 8.39 20.60
CA LEU A 230 17.24 6.95 20.39
C LEU A 230 16.45 6.26 21.52
N ALA A 231 15.32 5.66 21.20
CA ALA A 231 14.38 5.13 22.18
C ALA A 231 13.79 3.79 21.76
N LYS A 232 13.79 2.82 22.68
CA LYS A 232 13.14 1.51 22.50
C LYS A 232 11.69 1.47 22.99
N THR A 233 11.18 2.57 23.55
CA THR A 233 9.83 2.63 24.15
C THR A 233 9.15 3.97 23.89
N CYS A 234 7.84 3.93 23.65
CA CYS A 234 7.06 5.09 23.16
C CYS A 234 6.97 6.28 24.14
N ASN A 235 7.15 6.03 25.43
CA ASN A 235 7.14 7.06 26.47
C ASN A 235 8.41 7.94 26.50
N ARG A 236 9.44 7.59 25.72
CA ARG A 236 10.69 8.37 25.61
C ARG A 236 10.68 9.36 24.47
N PHE A 237 9.81 9.17 23.47
CA PHE A 237 9.58 10.17 22.44
C PHE A 237 8.84 11.39 23.03
N PRO A 238 9.06 12.61 22.50
CA PRO A 238 8.34 13.80 22.93
C PRO A 238 6.81 13.60 22.89
N SER A 239 6.12 14.10 23.91
CA SER A 239 4.66 13.95 24.05
C SER A 239 3.85 14.71 23.00
N ASN A 240 4.48 15.62 22.26
CA ASN A 240 3.91 16.36 21.15
C ASN A 240 4.27 15.74 19.78
N ARG A 241 4.59 14.45 19.75
CA ARG A 241 4.68 13.65 18.52
C ARG A 241 3.35 13.69 17.75
N LYS A 242 3.43 13.43 16.45
CA LYS A 242 2.31 13.56 15.53
C LYS A 242 1.19 12.57 15.85
N LYS A 243 -0.05 13.03 15.73
CA LYS A 243 -1.26 12.29 16.05
C LYS A 243 -2.00 11.84 14.80
N THR A 244 -2.86 10.85 14.95
CA THR A 244 -3.79 10.41 13.90
C THR A 244 -4.61 11.56 13.31
N THR A 245 -5.05 12.51 14.16
CA THR A 245 -5.79 13.71 13.71
C THR A 245 -4.98 14.63 12.78
N ASP A 246 -3.65 14.57 12.83
CA ASP A 246 -2.77 15.39 11.99
C ASP A 246 -2.68 14.87 10.55
N ILE A 247 -3.05 13.60 10.31
CA ILE A 247 -3.01 12.96 8.98
C ILE A 247 -4.39 12.61 8.43
N ALA A 248 -5.45 12.69 9.26
CA ALA A 248 -6.83 12.31 8.91
C ALA A 248 -7.40 12.98 7.64
N ASN A 249 -6.87 14.14 7.25
CA ASN A 249 -7.29 14.84 6.04
C ASN A 249 -6.28 14.74 4.90
N THR A 250 -5.19 13.98 5.03
CA THR A 250 -4.20 13.84 3.95
C THR A 250 -4.68 12.79 2.94
N LYS A 251 -4.27 12.94 1.68
CA LYS A 251 -4.50 11.89 0.66
C LYS A 251 -3.34 10.89 0.62
N ALA A 252 -2.14 11.37 0.93
CA ALA A 252 -0.95 10.55 1.09
C ALA A 252 -0.07 11.17 2.17
N TYR A 253 0.49 10.32 3.03
CA TYR A 253 1.38 10.65 4.13
C TYR A 253 2.64 9.78 4.01
N LEU A 254 3.81 10.40 3.87
CA LEU A 254 5.08 9.72 3.60
C LEU A 254 6.06 9.93 4.77
N PRO A 255 5.94 9.17 5.87
CA PRO A 255 6.83 9.28 7.01
C PRO A 255 8.11 8.45 6.83
N HIS A 256 9.23 8.93 7.38
CA HIS A 256 10.41 8.07 7.60
C HIS A 256 10.19 7.30 8.90
N VAL A 257 10.15 5.97 8.81
CA VAL A 257 9.90 5.08 9.95
C VAL A 257 10.75 3.82 9.79
N ALA A 258 11.25 3.29 10.90
CA ALA A 258 12.10 2.10 10.93
C ALA A 258 13.35 2.26 10.05
N GLU A 259 13.94 3.45 10.07
CA GLU A 259 15.13 3.77 9.29
C GLU A 259 16.41 3.40 10.07
N GLY A 260 16.71 2.11 10.06
CA GLY A 260 17.83 1.50 10.78
C GLY A 260 17.70 -0.02 10.83
N VAL A 261 18.45 -0.67 11.70
CA VAL A 261 18.49 -2.13 11.85
C VAL A 261 18.41 -2.59 13.32
N ASP A 262 18.23 -1.66 14.25
CA ASP A 262 18.22 -1.91 15.69
C ASP A 262 16.84 -1.70 16.33
N ASP A 263 16.72 -2.09 17.60
CA ASP A 263 15.47 -1.94 18.39
C ASP A 263 14.97 -0.50 18.44
N GLU A 264 15.87 0.48 18.45
CA GLU A 264 15.50 1.90 18.43
C GLU A 264 14.81 2.28 17.13
N ALA A 265 15.29 1.76 15.99
CA ALA A 265 14.63 1.96 14.69
C ALA A 265 13.31 1.20 14.65
N HIS A 266 13.25 -0.06 15.12
CA HIS A 266 12.02 -0.84 15.18
C HIS A 266 10.94 -0.17 16.05
N ALA A 267 11.34 0.41 17.18
CA ALA A 267 10.45 1.17 18.04
C ALA A 267 9.83 2.40 17.34
N GLU A 268 10.45 2.93 16.28
CA GLU A 268 9.81 3.98 15.48
C GLU A 268 8.50 3.48 14.85
N PHE A 269 8.47 2.24 14.35
CA PHE A 269 7.27 1.62 13.79
C PHE A 269 6.25 1.30 14.88
N LEU A 270 6.67 0.58 15.92
CA LEU A 270 5.80 0.17 17.02
C LEU A 270 5.07 1.37 17.65
N CYS A 271 5.76 2.49 17.85
CA CYS A 271 5.18 3.68 18.47
C CYS A 271 4.28 4.53 17.56
N GLN A 272 4.12 4.12 16.30
CA GLN A 272 3.24 4.74 15.32
C GLN A 272 2.16 3.76 14.83
N SER A 273 2.07 2.58 15.46
CA SER A 273 1.11 1.51 15.16
C SER A 273 0.13 1.29 16.30
N ASN A 274 -1.02 0.65 16.02
CA ASN A 274 -2.02 0.33 17.03
C ASN A 274 -2.18 -1.17 17.36
N THR A 275 -1.55 -2.07 16.61
CA THR A 275 -1.90 -3.50 16.61
C THR A 275 -1.22 -4.32 17.72
N PHE A 276 -0.17 -3.78 18.36
CA PHE A 276 0.67 -4.55 19.27
C PHE A 276 0.30 -4.38 20.76
N PRO A 277 -0.03 -5.47 21.47
CA PRO A 277 -0.35 -5.43 22.90
C PRO A 277 0.78 -4.80 23.74
N GLY A 278 0.43 -3.82 24.58
CA GLY A 278 1.36 -3.17 25.51
C GLY A 278 2.15 -1.99 24.95
N VAL A 279 2.07 -1.73 23.64
CA VAL A 279 2.63 -0.53 22.98
C VAL A 279 1.61 0.25 22.15
N SER A 280 0.40 -0.29 21.94
CA SER A 280 -0.71 0.35 21.22
C SER A 280 -1.07 1.73 21.78
N ASP A 281 -1.00 2.75 20.93
CA ASP A 281 -1.44 4.11 21.23
C ASP A 281 -2.27 4.64 20.05
N PRO A 282 -3.60 4.42 20.04
CA PRO A 282 -4.45 4.78 18.91
C PRO A 282 -4.49 6.29 18.63
N THR A 283 -3.99 7.13 19.54
CA THR A 283 -3.91 8.57 19.30
C THR A 283 -2.70 8.96 18.44
N HIS A 284 -1.70 8.09 18.35
CA HIS A 284 -0.48 8.24 17.57
C HIS A 284 -0.32 7.13 16.54
N ASP A 285 -1.43 6.48 16.19
CA ASP A 285 -1.47 5.52 15.10
C ASP A 285 -1.42 6.27 13.76
N LEU A 286 -0.28 6.14 13.09
CA LEU A 286 0.03 6.81 11.83
C LEU A 286 0.22 5.80 10.70
N ILE A 287 0.25 4.49 10.97
CA ILE A 287 0.20 3.45 9.95
C ILE A 287 -1.28 3.23 9.59
N GLN A 288 -1.67 3.75 8.44
CA GLN A 288 -3.07 3.80 7.98
C GLN A 288 -3.09 3.74 6.46
N ARG A 289 -4.27 3.63 5.87
CA ARG A 289 -4.47 3.55 4.41
C ARG A 289 -3.72 4.60 3.60
N GLN A 290 -3.72 5.86 4.06
CA GLN A 290 -3.02 6.94 3.35
C GLN A 290 -1.49 6.94 3.55
N THR A 291 -0.92 6.00 4.31
CA THR A 291 0.47 6.03 4.75
C THR A 291 1.37 5.19 3.84
N ALA A 292 2.44 5.81 3.33
CA ALA A 292 3.49 5.15 2.59
C ALA A 292 4.83 5.32 3.33
N VAL A 293 5.26 4.29 4.04
CA VAL A 293 6.42 4.35 4.93
C VAL A 293 7.71 4.32 4.13
N ILE A 294 8.54 5.34 4.32
CA ILE A 294 9.87 5.44 3.71
C ILE A 294 10.86 4.60 4.51
N HIS A 295 11.66 3.82 3.79
CA HIS A 295 12.68 2.88 4.27
C HIS A 295 12.13 1.56 4.82
N GLY A 296 11.42 1.55 5.95
CA GLY A 296 10.81 0.33 6.51
C GLY A 296 11.79 -0.83 6.72
N VAL A 297 12.99 -0.56 7.24
CA VAL A 297 14.10 -1.53 7.32
C VAL A 297 14.01 -2.39 8.58
N ALA A 298 13.79 -1.76 9.73
CA ALA A 298 13.71 -2.42 11.02
C ALA A 298 12.26 -2.87 11.31
N VAL A 299 11.80 -3.89 10.59
CA VAL A 299 10.47 -4.50 10.73
C VAL A 299 10.56 -6.02 10.66
N ASN A 300 9.56 -6.70 11.21
CA ASN A 300 9.40 -8.17 11.19
C ASN A 300 8.07 -8.55 10.52
N PRO A 301 7.79 -9.84 10.24
CA PRO A 301 6.56 -10.24 9.54
C PRO A 301 5.27 -9.70 10.20
N GLY A 302 5.22 -9.67 11.54
CA GLY A 302 4.07 -9.13 12.28
C GLY A 302 3.79 -7.65 12.02
N ASP A 303 4.84 -6.86 11.79
CA ASP A 303 4.73 -5.45 11.41
C ASP A 303 4.27 -5.33 9.95
N ILE A 304 4.82 -6.14 9.06
CA ILE A 304 4.47 -6.16 7.63
C ILE A 304 3.02 -6.61 7.43
N ARG A 305 2.52 -7.55 8.23
CA ARG A 305 1.09 -7.90 8.23
C ARG A 305 0.22 -6.68 8.56
N GLN A 306 0.66 -5.83 9.48
CA GLN A 306 -0.07 -4.59 9.75
C GLN A 306 -0.06 -3.63 8.54
N TYR A 307 1.05 -3.53 7.78
CA TYR A 307 1.01 -2.76 6.52
C TYR A 307 -0.10 -3.26 5.61
N ARG A 308 -0.23 -4.59 5.49
CA ARG A 308 -1.28 -5.21 4.66
C ARG A 308 -2.67 -4.90 5.20
N ASP A 309 -2.90 -5.13 6.49
CA ASP A 309 -4.21 -4.93 7.13
C ASP A 309 -4.67 -3.46 7.07
N ASP A 310 -3.73 -2.51 7.20
CA ASP A 310 -4.01 -1.08 7.16
C ASP A 310 -3.90 -0.46 5.76
N LEU A 311 -3.60 -1.26 4.72
CA LEU A 311 -3.35 -0.81 3.34
C LEU A 311 -2.22 0.22 3.21
N ALA A 312 -1.24 0.16 4.11
CA ALA A 312 -0.05 0.98 4.04
C ALA A 312 0.93 0.43 2.98
N ILE A 313 1.74 1.33 2.43
CA ILE A 313 2.66 1.02 1.32
C ILE A 313 4.11 1.17 1.81
N LEU A 314 5.01 0.31 1.33
CA LEU A 314 6.44 0.49 1.51
C LEU A 314 7.00 1.42 0.41
N VAL A 315 7.73 2.47 0.79
CA VAL A 315 8.61 3.22 -0.11
C VAL A 315 10.05 2.79 0.14
N TRP A 316 10.53 1.87 -0.69
CA TRP A 316 11.85 1.25 -0.61
C TRP A 316 12.91 2.10 -1.30
N SER A 317 14.01 2.38 -0.59
CA SER A 317 15.17 3.12 -1.10
C SER A 317 16.43 2.25 -1.00
N PRO A 318 16.53 1.18 -1.82
CA PRO A 318 17.54 0.14 -1.67
C PRO A 318 18.95 0.69 -1.59
N ARG A 319 19.32 1.61 -2.50
CA ARG A 319 20.71 2.08 -2.55
C ARG A 319 21.06 2.89 -1.31
N SER A 320 20.14 3.73 -0.84
CA SER A 320 20.32 4.48 0.40
C SER A 320 20.44 3.54 1.60
N ASN A 321 19.53 2.57 1.71
CA ASN A 321 19.55 1.61 2.81
C ASN A 321 20.87 0.82 2.85
N ILE A 322 21.29 0.23 1.73
CA ILE A 322 22.54 -0.53 1.64
C ILE A 322 23.75 0.37 1.92
N SER A 323 23.78 1.60 1.39
CA SER A 323 24.90 2.50 1.60
C SER A 323 25.04 2.96 3.06
N LEU A 324 23.93 3.14 3.78
CA LEU A 324 23.92 3.63 5.16
C LEU A 324 24.01 2.47 6.17
N TYR A 325 23.19 1.45 6.00
CA TYR A 325 22.99 0.40 6.99
C TYR A 325 23.66 -0.92 6.59
N GLY A 326 24.07 -1.08 5.32
CA GLY A 326 24.60 -2.35 4.82
C GLY A 326 23.52 -3.40 4.61
N ASN A 327 22.29 -3.09 5.03
CA ASN A 327 21.09 -3.90 4.96
C ASN A 327 19.94 -3.06 4.37
N THR A 328 18.82 -3.67 4.01
CA THR A 328 17.65 -3.02 3.45
C THR A 328 16.36 -3.64 4.00
N ALA A 329 15.20 -3.10 3.61
CA ALA A 329 13.92 -3.68 4.00
C ALA A 329 13.85 -5.16 3.62
N PRO A 330 13.17 -6.01 4.42
CA PRO A 330 12.99 -7.43 4.12
C PRO A 330 12.02 -7.63 2.95
N ILE A 331 12.48 -7.36 1.73
CA ILE A 331 11.64 -7.28 0.53
C ILE A 331 10.90 -8.59 0.21
N ALA A 332 11.52 -9.72 0.50
CA ALA A 332 10.86 -11.01 0.30
C ALA A 332 9.63 -11.16 1.21
N GLU A 333 9.74 -10.81 2.49
CA GLU A 333 8.62 -10.82 3.43
C GLU A 333 7.49 -9.86 3.02
N TYR A 334 7.84 -8.62 2.60
CA TYR A 334 6.86 -7.67 2.06
C TYR A 334 6.13 -8.23 0.83
N ALA A 335 6.84 -8.92 -0.05
CA ALA A 335 6.27 -9.54 -1.24
C ALA A 335 5.36 -10.72 -0.89
N HIS A 336 5.79 -11.62 0.02
CA HIS A 336 5.00 -12.76 0.47
C HIS A 336 3.72 -12.33 1.21
N LEU A 337 3.74 -11.21 1.92
CA LEU A 337 2.59 -10.66 2.62
C LEU A 337 1.74 -9.71 1.75
N GLY A 338 2.03 -9.60 0.45
CA GLY A 338 1.22 -8.84 -0.51
C GLY A 338 1.13 -7.34 -0.21
N VAL A 339 2.17 -6.75 0.38
CA VAL A 339 2.24 -5.31 0.62
C VAL A 339 2.76 -4.62 -0.65
N PRO A 340 2.06 -3.60 -1.19
CA PRO A 340 2.58 -2.84 -2.32
C PRO A 340 3.92 -2.16 -1.99
N ILE A 341 4.87 -2.25 -2.93
CA ILE A 341 6.19 -1.64 -2.82
C ILE A 341 6.35 -0.58 -3.90
N ALA A 342 6.68 0.65 -3.49
CA ALA A 342 7.10 1.75 -4.34
C ALA A 342 8.61 2.01 -4.16
N LEU A 343 9.28 2.58 -5.16
CA LEU A 343 10.70 2.95 -5.08
C LEU A 343 10.90 4.46 -4.87
N GLY A 344 11.89 4.78 -4.04
CA GLY A 344 12.38 6.13 -3.80
C GLY A 344 13.90 6.22 -3.95
N THR A 345 14.43 7.29 -4.56
CA THR A 345 15.89 7.52 -4.65
C THR A 345 16.49 8.10 -3.38
N ASP A 346 15.66 8.59 -2.45
CA ASP A 346 16.05 9.25 -1.20
C ASP A 346 16.91 10.50 -1.43
N TRP A 347 18.22 10.41 -1.62
CA TRP A 347 19.02 11.61 -1.87
C TRP A 347 20.39 11.30 -2.41
N LEU A 348 20.93 12.23 -3.19
CA LEU A 348 22.20 12.04 -3.90
C LEU A 348 23.39 11.56 -3.04
N PRO A 349 23.55 11.94 -1.76
CA PRO A 349 24.65 11.44 -0.93
C PRO A 349 24.67 9.93 -0.67
N SER A 350 23.52 9.25 -0.65
CA SER A 350 23.46 7.82 -0.29
C SER A 350 22.57 6.98 -1.21
N GLY A 351 21.64 7.59 -1.94
CA GLY A 351 20.79 6.92 -2.91
C GLY A 351 21.20 7.17 -4.37
N SER A 352 20.30 6.84 -5.30
CA SER A 352 20.61 6.94 -6.73
C SER A 352 20.43 8.36 -7.28
N MET A 353 21.24 8.70 -8.29
CA MET A 353 21.10 9.97 -9.01
C MET A 353 19.83 10.07 -9.88
N ASN A 354 19.16 8.94 -10.16
CA ASN A 354 17.90 8.84 -10.87
C ASN A 354 17.20 7.48 -10.70
N VAL A 355 15.94 7.40 -11.11
CA VAL A 355 15.07 6.22 -10.92
C VAL A 355 15.56 5.01 -11.69
N ALA A 356 16.08 5.16 -12.91
CA ALA A 356 16.62 4.02 -13.66
C ALA A 356 17.76 3.30 -12.90
N ARG A 357 18.60 4.06 -12.18
CA ARG A 357 19.68 3.48 -11.37
C ARG A 357 19.22 2.91 -10.04
N GLU A 358 18.13 3.43 -9.48
CA GLU A 358 17.47 2.85 -8.30
C GLU A 358 16.77 1.53 -8.67
N LEU A 359 16.02 1.52 -9.79
CA LEU A 359 15.35 0.33 -10.32
C LEU A 359 16.36 -0.76 -10.69
N LYS A 360 17.49 -0.40 -11.28
CA LYS A 360 18.59 -1.34 -11.50
C LYS A 360 19.18 -1.88 -10.19
N CYS A 361 19.27 -1.05 -9.15
CA CYS A 361 19.73 -1.51 -7.83
C CYS A 361 18.74 -2.50 -7.22
N ALA A 362 17.45 -2.16 -7.23
CA ALA A 362 16.37 -3.05 -6.80
C ALA A 362 16.38 -4.39 -7.55
N ASP A 363 16.53 -4.39 -8.87
CA ASP A 363 16.60 -5.61 -9.68
C ASP A 363 17.89 -6.42 -9.43
N ASP A 364 19.04 -5.77 -9.27
CA ASP A 364 20.30 -6.45 -8.94
C ASP A 364 20.21 -7.11 -7.55
N LEU A 365 19.58 -6.45 -6.57
CA LEU A 365 19.30 -7.04 -5.25
C LEU A 365 18.35 -8.22 -5.37
N ASN A 366 17.20 -8.02 -6.01
CA ASN A 366 16.17 -9.04 -6.19
C ASN A 366 16.71 -10.31 -6.85
N ARG A 367 17.54 -10.18 -7.91
CA ARG A 367 18.09 -11.33 -8.63
C ARG A 367 19.23 -12.06 -7.91
N LYS A 368 19.99 -11.37 -7.06
CA LYS A 368 21.20 -11.92 -6.42
C LYS A 368 20.95 -12.38 -4.98
N TYR A 369 20.09 -11.66 -4.27
CA TYR A 369 19.95 -11.76 -2.81
C TYR A 369 18.55 -12.20 -2.39
N PHE A 370 17.49 -11.99 -3.17
CA PHE A 370 16.11 -12.25 -2.72
C PHE A 370 15.41 -13.38 -3.48
N ASP A 371 16.15 -14.30 -4.10
CA ASP A 371 15.65 -15.36 -4.98
C ASP A 371 14.53 -14.92 -5.95
N ARG A 372 14.64 -13.70 -6.48
CA ARG A 372 13.64 -13.09 -7.37
C ARG A 372 12.22 -13.01 -6.77
N ALA A 373 12.12 -12.69 -5.48
CA ALA A 373 10.86 -12.45 -4.78
C ALA A 373 9.92 -11.47 -5.50
N LEU A 374 10.48 -10.47 -6.20
CA LEU A 374 9.71 -9.56 -7.04
C LEU A 374 9.75 -9.96 -8.52
N THR A 375 8.60 -9.97 -9.17
CA THR A 375 8.49 -10.10 -10.62
C THR A 375 8.90 -8.81 -11.34
N ASP A 376 9.18 -8.91 -12.64
CA ASP A 376 9.44 -7.72 -13.49
C ASP A 376 8.25 -6.75 -13.48
N ARG A 377 7.01 -7.27 -13.39
CA ARG A 377 5.81 -6.44 -13.29
C ARG A 377 5.81 -5.64 -12.00
N GLN A 378 6.07 -6.28 -10.86
CA GLN A 378 6.13 -5.61 -9.54
C GLN A 378 7.26 -4.58 -9.46
N LEU A 379 8.45 -4.89 -10.01
CA LEU A 379 9.54 -3.91 -10.12
C LEU A 379 9.13 -2.69 -10.96
N TRP A 380 8.42 -2.89 -12.08
CA TRP A 380 7.91 -1.78 -12.88
C TRP A 380 6.77 -1.02 -12.19
N GLN A 381 5.87 -1.71 -11.48
CA GLN A 381 4.79 -1.10 -10.71
C GLN A 381 5.33 -0.22 -9.58
N SER A 382 6.48 -0.61 -8.99
CA SER A 382 7.14 0.16 -7.94
C SER A 382 7.55 1.58 -8.35
N VAL A 383 7.71 1.84 -9.64
CA VAL A 383 8.02 3.18 -10.20
C VAL A 383 6.89 3.73 -11.06
N THR A 384 5.71 3.11 -11.03
CA THR A 384 4.52 3.55 -11.76
C THR A 384 3.30 3.53 -10.84
N VAL A 385 2.48 2.49 -10.87
CA VAL A 385 1.18 2.49 -10.17
C VAL A 385 1.31 2.40 -8.64
N HIS A 386 2.22 1.59 -8.09
CA HIS A 386 2.43 1.55 -6.63
C HIS A 386 2.99 2.88 -6.11
N ALA A 387 3.90 3.51 -6.87
CA ALA A 387 4.36 4.87 -6.56
C ALA A 387 3.24 5.91 -6.68
N ALA A 388 2.27 5.70 -7.57
CA ALA A 388 1.10 6.56 -7.67
C ALA A 388 0.17 6.41 -6.46
N TYR A 389 -0.06 5.19 -5.97
CA TYR A 389 -0.81 4.96 -4.72
C TYR A 389 -0.06 5.54 -3.51
N ALA A 390 1.24 5.26 -3.37
CA ALA A 390 2.09 5.78 -2.29
C ALA A 390 2.04 7.32 -2.17
N THR A 391 1.80 8.00 -3.30
CA THR A 391 1.79 9.47 -3.40
C THR A 391 0.38 10.06 -3.52
N GLY A 392 -0.67 9.23 -3.47
CA GLY A 392 -2.06 9.66 -3.57
C GLY A 392 -2.47 10.18 -4.95
N THR A 393 -1.76 9.75 -5.99
CA THR A 393 -1.91 10.22 -7.38
C THR A 393 -2.44 9.16 -8.36
N ALA A 394 -2.77 7.95 -7.89
CA ALA A 394 -3.24 6.83 -8.72
C ALA A 394 -4.50 7.14 -9.56
N ASP A 395 -5.39 8.00 -9.08
CA ASP A 395 -6.56 8.47 -9.85
C ASP A 395 -6.22 9.40 -11.02
N THR A 396 -4.95 9.78 -11.18
CA THR A 396 -4.54 10.83 -12.12
C THR A 396 -3.36 10.43 -12.99
N ILE A 397 -2.38 9.68 -12.47
CA ILE A 397 -1.17 9.23 -13.18
C ILE A 397 -0.77 7.82 -12.73
N GLY A 398 0.27 7.25 -13.35
CA GLY A 398 0.83 5.95 -12.98
C GLY A 398 0.33 4.78 -13.82
N GLN A 399 -0.65 4.98 -14.70
CA GLN A 399 -1.20 3.95 -15.59
C GLN A 399 -1.50 4.50 -16.99
N LEU A 400 -1.45 3.64 -18.01
CA LEU A 400 -1.91 3.95 -19.37
C LEU A 400 -3.41 3.65 -19.49
N LYS A 401 -4.24 4.46 -18.82
CA LYS A 401 -5.69 4.28 -18.73
C LYS A 401 -6.42 5.54 -19.19
N ALA A 402 -7.53 5.36 -19.91
CA ALA A 402 -8.32 6.49 -20.40
C ALA A 402 -8.83 7.36 -19.23
N GLY A 403 -8.80 8.68 -19.42
CA GLY A 403 -9.15 9.67 -18.39
C GLY A 403 -7.97 10.15 -17.55
N LEU A 404 -6.85 9.41 -17.50
CA LEU A 404 -5.66 9.82 -16.77
C LEU A 404 -4.82 10.85 -17.53
N VAL A 405 -3.99 11.60 -16.82
CA VAL A 405 -3.04 12.55 -17.41
C VAL A 405 -1.95 11.77 -18.14
N ALA A 406 -1.60 12.21 -19.35
CA ALA A 406 -0.63 11.58 -20.22
C ALA A 406 0.82 11.85 -19.81
N ASP A 407 1.17 11.33 -18.63
CA ASP A 407 2.54 11.12 -18.21
C ASP A 407 3.03 9.80 -18.77
N VAL A 408 3.97 9.86 -19.73
CA VAL A 408 4.33 8.73 -20.58
C VAL A 408 5.83 8.73 -20.83
N ALA A 409 6.46 7.56 -20.76
CA ALA A 409 7.85 7.36 -21.15
C ALA A 409 7.98 6.21 -22.14
N LEU A 410 8.80 6.39 -23.17
CA LEU A 410 9.10 5.39 -24.19
C LEU A 410 10.53 4.88 -24.02
N PHE A 411 10.71 3.57 -24.08
CA PHE A 411 12.01 2.92 -23.86
C PHE A 411 12.36 1.99 -25.03
N ASP A 412 13.64 1.94 -25.37
CA ASP A 412 14.20 0.99 -26.33
C ASP A 412 13.99 -0.45 -25.84
N ALA A 413 13.33 -1.27 -26.67
CA ALA A 413 13.03 -2.67 -26.40
C ALA A 413 13.73 -3.64 -27.37
N THR A 414 14.81 -3.21 -28.03
CA THR A 414 15.58 -4.04 -28.97
C THR A 414 16.37 -5.16 -28.29
N GLN A 415 16.73 -4.99 -27.01
CA GLN A 415 17.49 -5.98 -26.23
C GLN A 415 16.63 -6.70 -25.18
N ALA A 416 15.67 -5.98 -24.59
CA ALA A 416 14.76 -6.48 -23.56
C ALA A 416 13.34 -6.06 -23.93
N ARG A 417 12.32 -6.86 -23.59
CA ARG A 417 10.92 -6.60 -23.95
C ARG A 417 10.04 -6.38 -22.72
N GLY A 418 8.85 -5.82 -22.93
CA GLY A 418 7.87 -5.59 -21.87
C GLY A 418 8.45 -4.77 -20.71
N TYR A 419 8.16 -5.19 -19.47
CA TYR A 419 8.63 -4.54 -18.25
C TYR A 419 10.17 -4.48 -18.16
N ARG A 420 10.86 -5.54 -18.62
CA ARG A 420 12.32 -5.64 -18.57
C ARG A 420 13.02 -4.56 -19.38
N ALA A 421 12.40 -4.05 -20.44
CA ALA A 421 12.91 -2.93 -21.23
C ALA A 421 13.04 -1.65 -20.37
N VAL A 422 12.11 -1.43 -19.43
CA VAL A 422 12.13 -0.30 -18.50
C VAL A 422 13.16 -0.53 -17.39
N ILE A 423 13.18 -1.74 -16.80
CA ILE A 423 14.08 -2.10 -15.69
C ILE A 423 15.56 -1.97 -16.07
N GLU A 424 15.91 -2.37 -17.29
CA GLU A 424 17.29 -2.31 -17.78
C GLU A 424 17.66 -0.99 -18.47
N ALA A 425 16.73 -0.06 -18.64
CA ALA A 425 16.96 1.15 -19.42
C ALA A 425 18.08 2.02 -18.80
N GLY A 426 19.06 2.41 -19.62
CA GLY A 426 19.90 3.57 -19.34
C GLY A 426 19.25 4.87 -19.82
N VAL A 427 19.86 6.02 -19.52
CA VAL A 427 19.36 7.32 -20.04
C VAL A 427 19.39 7.39 -21.57
N GLU A 428 20.29 6.65 -22.21
CA GLU A 428 20.36 6.52 -23.66
C GLU A 428 19.22 5.70 -24.26
N ASP A 429 18.58 4.85 -23.45
CA ASP A 429 17.48 3.96 -23.85
C ASP A 429 16.11 4.64 -23.73
N THR A 430 16.02 5.77 -23.02
CA THR A 430 14.83 6.64 -23.00
C THR A 430 14.64 7.34 -24.34
N ILE A 431 13.59 6.98 -25.08
CA ILE A 431 13.28 7.49 -26.44
C ILE A 431 12.50 8.80 -26.39
N LEU A 432 11.53 8.91 -25.48
CA LEU A 432 10.67 10.09 -25.34
C LEU A 432 10.07 10.12 -23.93
N VAL A 433 9.97 11.32 -23.35
CA VAL A 433 9.26 11.57 -22.08
C VAL A 433 8.25 12.68 -22.30
N LEU A 434 7.00 12.39 -21.97
CA LEU A 434 5.87 13.30 -22.03
C LEU A 434 5.33 13.53 -20.62
N ARG A 435 5.12 14.78 -20.24
CA ARG A 435 4.48 15.18 -18.99
C ARG A 435 3.17 15.89 -19.33
N GLY A 436 2.02 15.22 -19.11
CA GLY A 436 0.72 15.67 -19.60
C GLY A 436 0.73 15.93 -21.11
N GLY A 437 1.28 15.01 -21.91
CA GLY A 437 1.36 15.11 -23.37
C GLY A 437 2.40 16.12 -23.92
N LYS A 438 3.08 16.86 -23.05
CA LYS A 438 4.14 17.81 -23.38
C LYS A 438 5.51 17.13 -23.40
N THR A 439 6.25 17.31 -24.49
CA THR A 439 7.62 16.79 -24.64
C THR A 439 8.56 17.43 -23.62
N MET A 440 9.24 16.59 -22.83
CA MET A 440 10.26 17.02 -21.86
C MET A 440 11.68 16.65 -22.30
N TYR A 441 11.85 15.44 -22.84
CA TYR A 441 13.13 14.86 -23.25
C TYR A 441 12.90 13.78 -24.33
N GLY A 442 13.84 13.57 -25.24
CA GLY A 442 13.77 12.44 -26.17
C GLY A 442 14.83 12.45 -27.27
N ASP A 443 14.73 11.50 -28.20
CA ASP A 443 15.56 11.44 -29.41
C ASP A 443 15.41 12.72 -30.24
N SER A 444 16.55 13.33 -30.62
CA SER A 444 16.57 14.67 -31.22
C SER A 444 15.73 14.77 -32.50
N GLU A 445 15.77 13.74 -33.34
CA GLU A 445 14.99 13.66 -34.57
C GLU A 445 13.49 13.55 -34.30
N LEU A 446 13.07 12.62 -33.43
CA LEU A 446 11.67 12.44 -33.06
C LEU A 446 11.08 13.72 -32.46
N VAL A 447 11.80 14.36 -31.52
CA VAL A 447 11.37 15.64 -30.90
C VAL A 447 11.20 16.74 -31.96
N SER A 448 12.10 16.80 -32.94
CA SER A 448 12.01 17.75 -34.06
C SER A 448 10.82 17.45 -34.97
N GLU A 449 10.57 16.16 -35.27
CA GLU A 449 9.46 15.69 -36.08
C GLU A 449 8.09 15.90 -35.41
N ILE A 450 8.01 15.86 -34.08
CA ILE A 450 6.80 16.22 -33.32
C ILE A 450 6.51 17.72 -33.44
N GLY A 451 7.54 18.55 -33.62
CA GLY A 451 7.41 19.99 -33.79
C GLY A 451 7.85 20.82 -32.59
N ASP A 452 8.56 20.23 -31.64
CA ASP A 452 9.11 20.91 -30.46
C ASP A 452 10.53 21.42 -30.72
N GLY A 453 10.68 22.25 -31.76
CA GLY A 453 11.99 22.75 -32.24
C GLY A 453 12.74 23.65 -31.26
N ASP A 454 12.08 24.15 -30.22
CA ASP A 454 12.68 25.00 -29.19
C ASP A 454 13.44 24.20 -28.10
N CYS A 455 13.39 22.86 -28.15
CA CYS A 455 14.14 22.00 -27.23
C CYS A 455 15.62 21.92 -27.63
N GLU A 456 16.49 21.95 -26.62
CA GLU A 456 17.94 22.11 -26.78
C GLU A 456 18.63 20.76 -27.00
N ASP A 457 19.60 20.71 -27.92
CA ASP A 457 20.38 19.50 -28.18
C ASP A 457 21.27 19.11 -27.00
N LEU A 458 21.29 17.82 -26.70
CA LEU A 458 22.09 17.20 -25.65
C LEU A 458 22.74 15.94 -26.20
N ALA A 459 24.07 15.90 -26.26
CA ALA A 459 24.79 14.67 -26.54
C ALA A 459 24.72 13.76 -25.31
N VAL A 460 24.13 12.57 -25.47
CA VAL A 460 24.00 11.55 -24.42
C VAL A 460 24.65 10.28 -24.91
N CYS A 461 25.82 9.96 -24.35
CA CYS A 461 26.61 8.81 -24.74
C CYS A 461 26.98 8.88 -26.23
N LYS A 462 26.51 7.91 -27.03
CA LYS A 462 26.71 7.87 -28.48
C LYS A 462 25.54 8.44 -29.29
N PHE A 463 24.52 8.97 -28.62
CA PHE A 463 23.27 9.43 -29.23
C PHE A 463 23.03 10.93 -29.03
N THR A 464 22.29 11.53 -29.96
CA THR A 464 21.86 12.93 -29.85
C THR A 464 20.41 12.99 -29.42
N LYS A 465 20.18 13.65 -28.28
CA LYS A 465 18.88 13.82 -27.64
C LYS A 465 18.52 15.30 -27.61
N LYS A 466 17.27 15.62 -27.27
CA LYS A 466 16.82 16.98 -26.96
C LYS A 466 16.21 17.02 -25.56
N ALA A 467 16.44 18.12 -24.84
CA ALA A 467 15.80 18.43 -23.56
C ALA A 467 15.11 19.80 -23.65
N CYS A 468 13.89 19.91 -23.18
CA CYS A 468 13.05 21.12 -23.35
C CYS A 468 13.24 22.13 -22.21
N VAL A 469 14.49 22.39 -21.78
CA VAL A 469 14.78 23.18 -20.57
C VAL A 469 14.39 24.64 -20.73
N ARG A 470 14.85 25.32 -21.78
CA ARG A 470 14.56 26.75 -21.99
C ARG A 470 13.08 27.05 -22.19
N LYS A 471 12.38 26.09 -22.82
CA LYS A 471 10.95 26.16 -23.07
C LYS A 471 10.16 26.05 -21.75
N ASP A 472 10.64 25.22 -20.83
CA ASP A 472 9.80 24.72 -19.76
C ASP A 472 10.23 25.17 -18.37
N ALA A 473 11.54 25.21 -18.09
CA ALA A 473 12.08 25.64 -16.82
C ALA A 473 11.83 27.13 -16.53
N ALA A 474 12.21 27.57 -15.33
CA ALA A 474 12.14 28.97 -14.94
C ALA A 474 12.76 29.92 -15.99
N ALA A 475 12.11 31.06 -16.20
CA ALA A 475 12.47 32.02 -17.24
C ALA A 475 13.97 32.37 -17.23
N GLY A 476 14.64 32.17 -18.37
CA GLY A 476 16.06 32.47 -18.55
C GLY A 476 17.02 31.36 -18.11
N VAL A 477 16.53 30.22 -17.64
CA VAL A 477 17.35 29.00 -17.42
C VAL A 477 17.50 28.25 -18.75
N THR A 478 18.72 27.84 -19.08
CA THR A 478 19.03 27.05 -20.29
C THR A 478 19.60 25.68 -19.94
N LEU A 479 19.58 24.75 -20.89
CA LEU A 479 20.25 23.46 -20.75
C LEU A 479 21.74 23.60 -20.39
N ALA A 480 22.43 24.59 -20.98
CA ALA A 480 23.85 24.85 -20.69
C ALA A 480 24.08 25.29 -19.23
N ASP A 481 23.14 26.04 -18.64
CA ASP A 481 23.20 26.39 -17.22
C ASP A 481 23.05 25.14 -16.34
N LEU A 482 22.14 24.23 -16.71
CA LEU A 482 21.95 22.98 -15.97
C LEU A 482 23.15 22.03 -16.10
N GLN A 483 23.76 21.94 -17.28
CA GLN A 483 25.00 21.18 -17.47
C GLN A 483 26.15 21.76 -16.63
N THR A 484 26.26 23.08 -16.57
CA THR A 484 27.27 23.76 -15.73
C THR A 484 27.04 23.45 -14.25
N ALA A 485 25.78 23.53 -13.78
CA ALA A 485 25.42 23.20 -12.41
C ALA A 485 25.69 21.72 -12.07
N ALA A 486 25.30 20.81 -12.97
CA ALA A 486 25.56 19.38 -12.82
C ALA A 486 27.06 19.09 -12.74
N ASN A 487 27.86 19.61 -13.66
CA ASN A 487 29.31 19.38 -13.68
C ASN A 487 30.04 19.92 -12.43
N ALA A 488 29.45 20.89 -11.73
CA ALA A 488 29.97 21.38 -10.45
C ALA A 488 29.65 20.45 -9.26
N VAL A 489 28.64 19.59 -9.38
CA VAL A 489 28.17 18.69 -8.30
C VAL A 489 28.34 17.22 -8.71
N TYR A 490 27.50 16.77 -9.64
CA TYR A 490 27.47 15.41 -10.16
C TYR A 490 26.96 15.45 -11.61
N PRO A 491 27.57 14.75 -12.58
CA PRO A 491 27.14 14.81 -13.99
C PRO A 491 25.65 14.53 -14.19
N LEU A 492 25.06 15.03 -15.29
CA LEU A 492 23.64 14.79 -15.59
C LEU A 492 23.33 13.30 -15.77
N PHE A 493 24.29 12.53 -16.28
CA PHE A 493 24.15 11.12 -16.53
C PHE A 493 25.51 10.42 -16.57
N TYR A 494 25.43 9.09 -16.49
CA TYR A 494 26.47 8.14 -16.86
C TYR A 494 25.86 7.15 -17.84
N CYS A 495 26.65 6.70 -18.82
CA CYS A 495 26.15 5.77 -19.82
C CYS A 495 25.95 4.38 -19.23
N LYS A 496 25.09 3.57 -19.85
CA LYS A 496 24.89 2.17 -19.48
C LYS A 496 26.23 1.43 -19.54
N GLY A 497 26.58 0.78 -18.43
CA GLY A 497 27.86 0.08 -18.24
C GLY A 497 29.00 0.94 -17.68
N GLU A 498 28.83 2.26 -17.57
CA GLU A 498 29.77 3.10 -16.81
C GLU A 498 29.46 3.02 -15.31
N THR A 499 30.52 2.91 -14.51
CA THR A 499 30.44 3.05 -13.05
C THR A 499 30.51 4.52 -12.68
N PRO A 500 29.44 5.11 -12.12
CA PRO A 500 29.47 6.48 -11.66
C PRO A 500 30.51 6.66 -10.56
N LYS A 501 31.16 7.83 -10.56
CA LYS A 501 32.15 8.12 -9.54
C LYS A 501 31.48 8.15 -8.17
N ASN A 502 32.04 7.40 -7.22
CA ASN A 502 31.54 7.33 -5.84
C ASN A 502 30.04 6.96 -5.75
N GLU A 503 29.48 6.23 -6.72
CA GLU A 503 28.10 5.79 -6.57
C GLU A 503 27.91 5.06 -5.24
N PRO A 504 26.89 5.40 -4.45
CA PRO A 504 26.59 4.65 -3.24
C PRO A 504 26.37 3.17 -3.55
N SER A 505 26.81 2.28 -2.66
CA SER A 505 26.80 0.83 -2.92
C SER A 505 25.39 0.30 -3.06
N CYS A 506 25.23 -0.72 -3.92
CA CYS A 506 24.05 -1.57 -3.98
C CYS A 506 24.38 -3.02 -3.60
N GLU A 507 25.57 -3.25 -3.03
CA GLU A 507 26.00 -4.55 -2.54
C GLU A 507 25.96 -4.53 -1.00
N PRO A 508 25.16 -5.42 -0.37
CA PRO A 508 25.13 -5.58 1.08
C PRO A 508 26.52 -5.86 1.63
N ALA A 509 26.89 -5.11 2.67
CA ALA A 509 28.14 -5.32 3.40
C ALA A 509 28.06 -4.61 4.75
N ARG A 510 28.35 -5.34 5.82
CA ARG A 510 28.32 -4.86 7.20
C ARG A 510 29.40 -5.54 8.04
N GLY A 511 30.18 -4.72 8.75
CA GLY A 511 31.14 -5.19 9.76
C GLY A 511 30.49 -5.44 11.12
N ALA A 512 31.27 -5.91 12.09
CA ALA A 512 30.80 -6.10 13.47
C ALA A 512 30.20 -4.79 14.03
N THR A 513 29.04 -4.88 14.68
CA THR A 513 28.29 -3.72 15.16
C THR A 513 28.75 -3.30 16.57
N ALA A 514 28.54 -2.03 16.90
CA ALA A 514 28.80 -1.53 18.26
C ALA A 514 27.62 -1.77 19.21
N SER A 515 26.42 -2.04 18.69
CA SER A 515 25.18 -2.21 19.45
C SER A 515 24.86 -3.66 19.80
N ASP A 516 25.36 -4.63 19.03
CA ASP A 516 25.13 -6.06 19.23
C ASP A 516 26.27 -6.92 18.65
N ASP A 517 26.86 -7.80 19.47
CA ASP A 517 27.92 -8.73 19.05
C ASP A 517 27.38 -10.03 18.42
N GLN A 518 26.05 -10.19 18.36
CA GLN A 518 25.36 -11.32 17.73
C GLN A 518 24.79 -11.04 16.34
N ALA A 519 24.90 -9.79 15.85
CA ALA A 519 24.51 -9.46 14.48
C ALA A 519 25.48 -10.06 13.44
N SER A 520 24.96 -10.45 12.28
CA SER A 520 25.76 -11.01 11.19
C SER A 520 26.82 -10.03 10.67
N VAL A 521 27.96 -10.58 10.25
CA VAL A 521 29.03 -9.86 9.57
C VAL A 521 29.18 -10.43 8.17
N TYR A 522 29.04 -9.58 7.16
CA TYR A 522 29.01 -10.00 5.76
C TYR A 522 29.68 -8.96 4.86
N ASP A 523 30.34 -9.43 3.81
CA ASP A 523 30.96 -8.62 2.77
C ASP A 523 30.61 -9.08 1.34
N GLY A 524 29.52 -9.86 1.22
CA GLY A 524 28.92 -10.34 -0.02
C GLY A 524 28.90 -11.86 -0.15
N ILE A 525 28.38 -12.35 -1.28
CA ILE A 525 28.18 -13.77 -1.56
C ILE A 525 29.50 -14.54 -1.62
N THR A 526 29.54 -15.72 -0.98
CA THR A 526 30.66 -16.66 -1.04
C THR A 526 30.22 -18.06 -1.46
N ALA A 527 31.15 -19.03 -1.48
CA ALA A 527 30.83 -20.41 -1.87
C ALA A 527 30.11 -21.21 -0.77
N GLY A 528 30.10 -20.74 0.47
CA GLY A 528 29.43 -21.40 1.61
C GLY A 528 28.37 -20.52 2.30
N ASP A 529 28.03 -19.41 1.66
CA ASP A 529 27.02 -18.43 2.06
C ASP A 529 26.51 -17.85 0.73
N LYS A 530 25.48 -18.49 0.16
CA LYS A 530 25.06 -18.28 -1.24
C LYS A 530 24.30 -16.99 -1.45
N ASP A 531 23.64 -16.47 -0.43
CA ASP A 531 22.98 -15.17 -0.48
C ASP A 531 23.82 -14.07 0.14
N GLY A 532 24.89 -14.39 0.86
CA GLY A 532 25.87 -13.41 1.35
C GLY A 532 25.41 -12.66 2.60
N ASP A 533 24.53 -13.25 3.41
CA ASP A 533 23.97 -12.65 4.62
C ASP A 533 24.85 -12.81 5.87
N GLY A 534 25.94 -13.57 5.76
CA GLY A 534 26.91 -13.80 6.84
C GLY A 534 26.57 -14.99 7.73
N VAL A 535 25.49 -15.72 7.45
CA VAL A 535 25.17 -17.03 8.00
C VAL A 535 25.62 -18.10 6.99
N ALA A 536 26.20 -19.20 7.48
CA ALA A 536 26.66 -20.24 6.56
C ALA A 536 25.46 -21.08 6.09
N ASP A 537 25.45 -21.50 4.81
CA ASP A 537 24.37 -22.29 4.18
C ASP A 537 23.85 -23.50 5.01
N ALA A 538 24.68 -24.06 5.91
CA ALA A 538 24.34 -25.22 6.72
C ALA A 538 23.61 -24.87 8.03
N ASP A 539 23.76 -23.63 8.48
CA ASP A 539 23.16 -23.07 9.71
C ASP A 539 22.05 -22.05 9.39
N ASP A 540 21.90 -21.71 8.11
CA ASP A 540 20.98 -20.70 7.57
C ASP A 540 19.58 -21.29 7.32
N ASN A 541 18.54 -20.62 7.85
CA ASN A 541 17.15 -21.03 7.66
C ASN A 541 16.55 -20.57 6.31
N CYS A 542 17.25 -19.72 5.56
CA CYS A 542 16.95 -19.32 4.18
C CYS A 542 18.19 -19.26 3.26
N PRO A 543 18.86 -20.39 2.94
CA PRO A 543 20.16 -20.44 2.23
C PRO A 543 20.24 -19.85 0.81
N SER A 544 19.21 -19.19 0.33
CA SER A 544 19.13 -18.53 -0.99
C SER A 544 18.48 -17.15 -0.94
N VAL A 545 18.06 -16.68 0.24
CA VAL A 545 17.34 -15.42 0.43
C VAL A 545 17.97 -14.69 1.60
N PHE A 546 18.74 -13.64 1.27
CA PHE A 546 19.47 -12.79 2.20
C PHE A 546 18.56 -12.31 3.35
N ASN A 547 18.78 -12.86 4.54
CA ASN A 547 18.04 -12.56 5.76
C ASN A 547 18.99 -12.50 6.98
N PRO A 548 19.98 -11.59 6.95
CA PRO A 548 21.03 -11.56 7.97
C PRO A 548 20.44 -11.29 9.35
N ILE A 549 21.10 -11.77 10.40
CA ILE A 549 20.75 -11.44 11.79
C ILE A 549 21.05 -9.96 12.04
N ARG A 550 20.01 -9.13 12.15
CA ARG A 550 20.11 -7.71 12.50
C ARG A 550 20.24 -7.55 14.01
N PRO A 551 20.75 -6.40 14.51
CA PRO A 551 20.74 -6.11 15.94
C PRO A 551 19.37 -6.25 16.63
N MET A 552 18.27 -6.03 15.92
CA MET A 552 16.91 -6.25 16.44
C MET A 552 16.47 -7.73 16.49
N ASP A 553 17.19 -8.63 15.82
CA ASP A 553 16.83 -10.05 15.71
C ASP A 553 17.43 -10.90 16.84
N HIS A 554 18.26 -10.28 17.70
CA HIS A 554 18.75 -10.87 18.95
C HIS A 554 19.44 -12.24 18.82
N GLY A 555 20.21 -12.43 17.74
CA GLY A 555 21.09 -13.58 17.55
C GLY A 555 20.50 -14.77 16.79
N ALA A 556 19.33 -14.63 16.18
CA ALA A 556 18.73 -15.65 15.32
C ALA A 556 18.07 -15.03 14.08
N GLN A 557 18.03 -15.78 12.98
CA GLN A 557 17.20 -15.45 11.82
C GLN A 557 15.72 -15.66 12.19
N GLY A 558 14.81 -14.89 11.59
CA GLY A 558 13.36 -14.97 11.83
C GLY A 558 12.77 -16.29 11.33
N ASP A 559 11.85 -16.85 12.11
CA ASP A 559 11.06 -18.08 11.88
C ASP A 559 9.88 -18.02 12.85
N VAL A 560 8.85 -17.25 12.51
CA VAL A 560 7.78 -16.85 13.45
C VAL A 560 6.81 -18.00 13.76
N ASP A 561 6.66 -18.98 12.87
CA ASP A 561 5.82 -20.16 13.09
C ASP A 561 6.59 -21.38 13.64
N GLY A 562 7.93 -21.38 13.55
CA GLY A 562 8.82 -22.38 14.11
C GLY A 562 8.88 -23.68 13.30
N ASP A 563 8.59 -23.64 12.00
CA ASP A 563 8.61 -24.81 11.12
C ASP A 563 10.02 -25.15 10.58
N GLY A 564 10.98 -24.23 10.75
CA GLY A 564 12.37 -24.34 10.32
C GLY A 564 12.67 -23.76 8.93
N ILE A 565 11.70 -23.14 8.26
CA ILE A 565 11.84 -22.28 7.09
C ILE A 565 11.87 -20.84 7.60
N GLY A 566 12.88 -20.06 7.22
CA GLY A 566 12.94 -18.67 7.70
C GLY A 566 11.89 -17.77 7.07
N ASP A 567 11.47 -16.74 7.81
CA ASP A 567 10.42 -15.80 7.41
C ASP A 567 10.63 -15.19 6.01
N ALA A 568 11.88 -14.98 5.61
CA ALA A 568 12.24 -14.38 4.33
C ALA A 568 12.02 -15.29 3.12
N CYS A 569 12.16 -16.61 3.29
CA CYS A 569 11.96 -17.60 2.25
C CYS A 569 10.65 -18.38 2.42
N ASP A 570 9.92 -18.13 3.51
CA ASP A 570 8.58 -18.65 3.71
C ASP A 570 7.52 -17.76 3.05
N ARG A 571 6.68 -18.38 2.22
CA ARG A 571 5.53 -17.73 1.58
C ARG A 571 4.36 -17.53 2.54
N CYS A 572 4.38 -18.24 3.66
CA CYS A 572 3.33 -18.29 4.65
C CYS A 572 3.89 -18.10 6.07
N PRO A 573 4.59 -16.99 6.39
CA PRO A 573 5.37 -16.88 7.64
C PRO A 573 4.61 -17.23 8.93
N PHE A 574 3.28 -17.12 8.95
CA PHE A 574 2.46 -17.40 10.13
C PHE A 574 1.83 -18.80 10.18
N ASP A 575 2.04 -19.64 9.18
CA ASP A 575 1.42 -20.95 9.02
C ASP A 575 2.47 -22.02 8.72
N ALA A 576 2.62 -23.00 9.62
CA ALA A 576 3.59 -24.08 9.46
C ALA A 576 3.52 -24.74 8.07
N GLY A 577 4.60 -24.57 7.30
CA GLY A 577 4.78 -25.00 5.92
C GLY A 577 4.04 -24.12 4.89
N GLU A 578 4.44 -24.22 3.63
CA GLU A 578 4.01 -23.27 2.58
C GLU A 578 2.60 -23.54 1.96
N SER A 579 1.62 -23.98 2.75
CA SER A 579 0.31 -24.42 2.21
C SER A 579 -0.76 -23.33 2.08
N CYS A 580 -0.48 -22.10 2.52
CA CYS A 580 -1.40 -20.96 2.42
C CYS A 580 -1.50 -20.41 0.97
N THR A 581 -2.45 -19.49 0.76
CA THR A 581 -2.48 -18.65 -0.44
C THR A 581 -1.96 -17.28 -0.05
N PRO A 582 -0.76 -16.88 -0.50
CA PRO A 582 -0.19 -15.58 -0.15
C PRO A 582 -1.09 -14.44 -0.66
N PRO A 583 -1.25 -13.35 0.10
CA PRO A 583 -1.89 -12.13 -0.38
C PRO A 583 -1.16 -11.57 -1.62
N ASP A 584 -1.90 -10.94 -2.53
CA ASP A 584 -1.34 -10.34 -3.74
C ASP A 584 -1.28 -8.80 -3.59
N ALA A 585 -0.13 -8.20 -3.89
CA ALA A 585 0.02 -6.75 -3.92
C ALA A 585 -0.79 -6.09 -5.07
N ASP A 586 -1.12 -6.87 -6.10
CA ASP A 586 -2.00 -6.47 -7.20
C ASP A 586 -3.50 -6.61 -6.88
N ASP A 587 -3.85 -7.01 -5.66
CA ASP A 587 -5.19 -7.01 -5.05
C ASP A 587 -5.00 -6.44 -3.64
N MET A 588 -4.77 -5.12 -3.54
CA MET A 588 -4.22 -4.55 -2.32
C MET A 588 -5.22 -4.58 -1.16
N ASP A 589 -6.52 -4.55 -1.45
CA ASP A 589 -7.58 -4.61 -0.46
C ASP A 589 -8.07 -6.03 -0.15
N GLY A 590 -7.72 -7.01 -0.98
CA GLY A 590 -7.94 -8.44 -0.74
C GLY A 590 -9.36 -8.91 -1.04
N ASP A 591 -10.09 -8.20 -1.90
CA ASP A 591 -11.47 -8.56 -2.28
C ASP A 591 -11.52 -9.65 -3.38
N GLY A 592 -10.37 -10.01 -3.95
CA GLY A 592 -10.21 -11.00 -5.02
C GLY A 592 -10.31 -10.42 -6.44
N VAL A 593 -10.44 -9.09 -6.57
CA VAL A 593 -10.44 -8.36 -7.84
C VAL A 593 -9.11 -7.63 -8.00
N PRO A 594 -8.34 -7.90 -9.07
CA PRO A 594 -7.06 -7.21 -9.24
C PRO A 594 -7.25 -5.69 -9.40
N ASN A 595 -6.40 -4.89 -8.74
CA ASN A 595 -6.34 -3.42 -8.75
C ASN A 595 -6.55 -2.79 -10.15
N ALA A 596 -6.07 -3.45 -11.20
CA ALA A 596 -6.21 -2.99 -12.59
C ALA A 596 -7.67 -2.99 -13.09
N SER A 597 -8.43 -4.02 -12.70
CA SER A 597 -9.83 -4.24 -13.05
C SER A 597 -10.80 -3.79 -11.96
N ASP A 598 -10.28 -3.55 -10.76
CA ASP A 598 -11.03 -3.12 -9.61
C ASP A 598 -11.42 -1.63 -9.73
N PRO A 599 -12.71 -1.30 -9.62
CA PRO A 599 -13.15 0.09 -9.54
C PRO A 599 -12.74 0.80 -8.23
N CYS A 600 -12.38 0.08 -7.14
CA CYS A 600 -11.94 0.60 -5.84
C CYS A 600 -10.74 -0.18 -5.32
N PRO A 601 -9.57 -0.06 -5.95
CA PRO A 601 -8.40 -0.84 -5.55
C PRO A 601 -7.97 -0.69 -4.09
N GLU A 602 -8.40 0.36 -3.39
CA GLU A 602 -8.06 0.60 -2.00
C GLU A 602 -9.23 0.27 -1.04
N ASP A 603 -10.35 -0.28 -1.49
CA ASP A 603 -11.56 -0.51 -0.70
C ASP A 603 -12.31 -1.77 -1.17
N PRO A 604 -12.43 -2.83 -0.33
CA PRO A 604 -12.97 -4.15 -0.73
C PRO A 604 -14.43 -4.18 -1.20
N ASP A 605 -15.06 -3.02 -1.39
CA ASP A 605 -16.40 -2.87 -1.94
C ASP A 605 -16.36 -2.85 -3.48
N PRO A 606 -16.86 -3.90 -4.16
CA PRO A 606 -16.80 -4.03 -5.61
C PRO A 606 -17.66 -3.03 -6.40
N ALA A 607 -18.42 -2.14 -5.74
CA ALA A 607 -19.42 -1.27 -6.37
C ALA A 607 -19.05 0.22 -6.51
N CYS A 608 -17.99 0.70 -5.87
CA CYS A 608 -17.37 2.02 -6.09
C CYS A 608 -18.29 3.18 -6.51
N GLY A 609 -18.85 3.83 -5.50
CA GLY A 609 -19.45 5.16 -5.64
C GLY A 609 -20.67 5.37 -4.73
N ALA A 610 -20.99 6.55 -4.22
CA ALA A 610 -20.38 7.87 -4.34
C ALA A 610 -21.00 8.82 -3.30
N SER A 611 -20.19 9.53 -2.51
CA SER A 611 -20.32 10.97 -2.24
C SER A 611 -19.16 11.51 -1.39
N PRO A 612 -18.86 12.83 -1.46
CA PRO A 612 -17.67 13.43 -0.87
C PRO A 612 -17.79 13.49 0.65
N GLY A 613 -16.95 12.71 1.33
CA GLY A 613 -16.83 12.66 2.78
C GLY A 613 -17.51 11.45 3.40
N GLY A 614 -16.73 10.37 3.61
CA GLY A 614 -17.04 9.31 4.57
C GLY A 614 -18.09 8.28 4.13
N VAL A 615 -17.61 7.09 3.77
CA VAL A 615 -18.25 5.76 3.87
C VAL A 615 -19.69 5.66 3.34
N ALA A 616 -19.88 4.99 2.19
CA ALA A 616 -21.18 4.46 1.81
C ALA A 616 -21.48 3.22 2.67
N PRO A 617 -22.72 3.04 3.15
CA PRO A 617 -23.00 1.99 4.12
C PRO A 617 -23.13 0.61 3.46
N VAL A 618 -22.24 -0.31 3.84
CA VAL A 618 -22.22 -1.72 3.42
C VAL A 618 -23.45 -2.44 3.96
N THR A 619 -24.17 -3.21 3.13
CA THR A 619 -25.28 -4.01 3.63
C THR A 619 -24.78 -5.28 4.33
N LEU A 620 -24.92 -5.35 5.65
CA LEU A 620 -24.50 -6.49 6.47
C LEU A 620 -25.73 -7.18 7.10
N SER A 621 -25.59 -8.47 7.43
CA SER A 621 -26.50 -9.11 8.38
C SER A 621 -26.08 -8.79 9.81
N ILE A 622 -26.99 -8.93 10.78
CA ILE A 622 -26.61 -8.79 12.19
C ILE A 622 -25.54 -9.81 12.59
N ALA A 623 -25.59 -11.03 12.01
CA ALA A 623 -24.58 -12.05 12.26
C ALA A 623 -23.20 -11.65 11.76
N ASP A 624 -23.08 -10.98 10.61
CA ASP A 624 -21.78 -10.46 10.14
C ASP A 624 -21.22 -9.43 11.13
N ILE A 625 -22.10 -8.56 11.66
CA ILE A 625 -21.71 -7.54 12.64
C ILE A 625 -21.26 -8.19 13.95
N ARG A 626 -21.87 -9.30 14.35
CA ARG A 626 -21.68 -9.89 15.70
C ARG A 626 -20.75 -11.09 15.77
N ASP A 627 -20.39 -11.68 14.63
CA ASP A 627 -19.44 -12.78 14.57
C ASP A 627 -18.03 -12.25 14.26
N PRO A 628 -17.09 -12.22 15.24
CA PRO A 628 -15.73 -11.75 14.99
C PRO A 628 -14.95 -12.64 14.00
N SER A 629 -15.43 -13.86 13.73
CA SER A 629 -14.85 -14.75 12.73
C SER A 629 -15.42 -14.54 11.33
N SER A 630 -16.43 -13.67 11.17
CA SER A 630 -16.97 -13.34 9.86
C SER A 630 -15.92 -12.58 9.05
N PRO A 631 -15.64 -12.97 7.80
CA PRO A 631 -14.77 -12.20 6.90
C PRO A 631 -15.37 -10.83 6.54
N ARG A 632 -16.64 -10.59 6.90
CA ARG A 632 -17.34 -9.31 6.72
C ARG A 632 -17.57 -8.60 8.06
N HIS A 633 -16.91 -9.03 9.13
CA HIS A 633 -17.01 -8.39 10.44
C HIS A 633 -16.50 -6.95 10.33
N PRO A 634 -17.33 -5.94 10.63
CA PRO A 634 -16.93 -4.56 10.53
C PRO A 634 -15.85 -4.22 11.56
N THR A 635 -14.89 -3.37 11.22
CA THR A 635 -13.95 -2.83 12.22
C THR A 635 -14.63 -1.75 13.06
N PRO A 636 -14.57 -1.81 14.41
CA PRO A 636 -15.16 -0.80 15.28
C PRO A 636 -14.63 0.61 14.98
N GLY A 637 -15.52 1.59 14.82
CA GLY A 637 -15.18 3.00 14.65
C GLY A 637 -14.75 3.43 13.24
N SER A 638 -14.64 2.50 12.28
CA SER A 638 -14.24 2.79 10.89
C SER A 638 -15.26 2.37 9.83
N SER A 639 -16.39 1.78 10.25
CA SER A 639 -17.42 1.24 9.35
C SER A 639 -18.83 1.74 9.68
N ARG A 640 -19.69 1.87 8.66
CA ARG A 640 -21.12 2.20 8.78
C ARG A 640 -22.01 1.10 8.22
N PRO A 641 -22.29 0.01 8.94
CA PRO A 641 -23.19 -1.03 8.44
C PRO A 641 -24.60 -0.50 8.12
N SER A 642 -25.21 -1.03 7.06
CA SER A 642 -26.65 -0.99 6.81
C SER A 642 -27.24 -2.38 6.99
N ILE A 643 -28.05 -2.59 8.01
CA ILE A 643 -28.85 -3.81 8.19
C ILE A 643 -30.25 -3.58 7.62
N LYS A 644 -30.79 -4.59 6.94
CA LYS A 644 -32.03 -4.49 6.15
C LYS A 644 -33.11 -5.42 6.67
N GLY A 645 -34.35 -4.94 6.71
CA GLY A 645 -35.53 -5.77 7.00
C GLY A 645 -35.52 -6.45 8.38
N VAL A 646 -34.89 -5.83 9.39
CA VAL A 646 -34.82 -6.40 10.75
C VAL A 646 -35.99 -5.92 11.60
N VAL A 647 -36.42 -6.71 12.57
CA VAL A 647 -37.63 -6.43 13.36
C VAL A 647 -37.25 -5.84 14.72
N VAL A 648 -37.92 -4.75 15.12
CA VAL A 648 -37.74 -4.14 16.44
C VAL A 648 -38.37 -5.04 17.51
N THR A 649 -37.56 -5.57 18.43
CA THR A 649 -37.99 -6.52 19.49
C THR A 649 -38.23 -5.86 20.84
N ALA A 650 -37.53 -4.76 21.13
CA ALA A 650 -37.64 -3.97 22.35
C ALA A 650 -37.27 -2.50 22.08
N VAL A 651 -37.87 -1.56 22.81
CA VAL A 651 -37.56 -0.12 22.70
C VAL A 651 -37.26 0.41 24.10
N LYS A 652 -36.07 1.02 24.26
CA LYS A 652 -35.62 1.64 25.51
C LYS A 652 -35.95 3.13 25.47
N THR A 653 -36.94 3.52 26.27
CA THR A 653 -37.35 4.92 26.45
C THR A 653 -36.85 5.47 27.78
N GLY A 654 -36.80 6.80 27.94
CA GLY A 654 -36.30 7.44 29.16
C GLY A 654 -35.61 8.78 28.90
N THR A 655 -34.58 9.11 29.68
CA THR A 655 -33.84 10.38 29.56
C THR A 655 -32.41 10.25 29.03
N THR A 656 -31.74 9.10 29.22
CA THR A 656 -30.36 8.85 28.75
C THR A 656 -30.14 7.41 28.29
N GLY A 657 -29.17 7.23 27.41
CA GLY A 657 -28.77 5.94 26.85
C GLY A 657 -29.88 5.25 26.05
N LEU A 658 -30.67 6.02 25.33
CA LEU A 658 -31.86 5.57 24.61
C LEU A 658 -31.46 4.75 23.39
N GLY A 659 -32.38 3.89 22.96
CA GLY A 659 -32.14 3.03 21.82
C GLY A 659 -33.23 1.97 21.67
N PHE A 660 -32.99 1.01 20.80
CA PHE A 660 -33.91 -0.10 20.57
C PHE A 660 -33.14 -1.34 20.14
N PHE A 661 -33.68 -2.51 20.44
CA PHE A 661 -33.13 -3.78 19.96
C PHE A 661 -33.84 -4.17 18.67
N VAL A 662 -33.05 -4.66 17.72
CA VAL A 662 -33.52 -5.27 16.48
C VAL A 662 -33.08 -6.72 16.41
N GLN A 663 -33.86 -7.53 15.72
CA GLN A 663 -33.55 -8.93 15.50
C GLN A 663 -33.87 -9.35 14.06
N ASP A 664 -33.00 -10.14 13.45
CA ASP A 664 -33.32 -10.89 12.24
C ASP A 664 -34.42 -11.91 12.55
N ALA A 665 -35.50 -11.86 11.78
CA ALA A 665 -36.70 -12.68 12.03
C ALA A 665 -36.48 -14.19 11.87
N THR A 666 -35.42 -14.58 11.16
CA THR A 666 -35.12 -15.99 10.85
C THR A 666 -33.91 -16.53 11.60
N ALA A 667 -33.09 -15.64 12.17
CA ALA A 667 -31.90 -16.03 12.91
C ALA A 667 -32.25 -16.74 14.22
N THR A 668 -31.48 -17.78 14.53
CA THR A 668 -31.57 -18.53 15.78
C THR A 668 -30.39 -18.27 16.73
N GLU A 669 -29.31 -17.68 16.21
CA GLU A 669 -28.09 -17.26 16.89
C GLU A 669 -27.54 -16.01 16.17
N LEU A 670 -26.80 -15.16 16.87
CA LEU A 670 -26.12 -13.93 16.43
C LEU A 670 -27.02 -12.95 15.66
N GLY A 671 -28.32 -13.01 15.90
CA GLY A 671 -29.31 -12.28 15.13
C GLY A 671 -29.87 -11.03 15.81
N GLY A 672 -29.42 -10.69 17.02
CA GLY A 672 -29.92 -9.54 17.79
C GLY A 672 -28.86 -8.47 17.98
N LEU A 673 -29.23 -7.19 17.86
CA LEU A 673 -28.32 -6.04 17.94
C LEU A 673 -28.98 -4.86 18.65
N PHE A 674 -28.19 -4.10 19.42
CA PHE A 674 -28.66 -2.84 20.01
C PHE A 674 -28.36 -1.65 19.07
N VAL A 675 -29.34 -0.77 18.91
CA VAL A 675 -29.22 0.47 18.12
C VAL A 675 -29.34 1.65 19.08
N PHE A 676 -28.22 2.31 19.32
CA PHE A 676 -28.10 3.41 20.27
C PHE A 676 -28.46 4.76 19.64
N THR A 677 -29.45 5.45 20.22
CA THR A 677 -29.91 6.77 19.76
C THR A 677 -29.50 7.91 20.70
N GLY A 678 -28.65 7.64 21.69
CA GLY A 678 -28.14 8.64 22.62
C GLY A 678 -29.24 9.21 23.53
N SER A 679 -29.57 10.49 23.37
CA SER A 679 -30.66 11.17 24.10
C SER A 679 -31.93 11.34 23.26
N ALA A 680 -31.92 10.92 22.00
CA ALA A 680 -33.08 10.99 21.12
C ALA A 680 -34.02 9.80 21.38
N GLN A 681 -35.33 10.09 21.52
CA GLN A 681 -36.34 9.03 21.64
C GLN A 681 -36.38 8.21 20.34
N PRO A 682 -36.35 6.87 20.40
CA PRO A 682 -36.49 6.03 19.22
C PRO A 682 -37.83 6.30 18.50
N GLY A 683 -37.76 6.60 17.20
CA GLY A 683 -38.93 6.84 16.35
C GLY A 683 -39.64 5.56 15.87
N VAL A 684 -39.42 4.43 16.53
CA VAL A 684 -39.87 3.09 16.13
C VAL A 684 -40.73 2.45 17.22
N LYS A 685 -41.46 1.38 16.87
CA LYS A 685 -42.28 0.58 17.79
C LYS A 685 -41.90 -0.89 17.68
N VAL A 686 -42.07 -1.62 18.78
CA VAL A 686 -41.95 -3.09 18.78
C VAL A 686 -42.85 -3.68 17.69
N GLY A 687 -42.28 -4.57 16.88
CA GLY A 687 -42.91 -5.18 15.71
C GLY A 687 -42.67 -4.45 14.38
N ASN A 688 -42.13 -3.23 14.38
CA ASN A 688 -41.76 -2.57 13.13
C ASN A 688 -40.64 -3.34 12.42
N GLU A 689 -40.73 -3.43 11.10
CA GLU A 689 -39.62 -3.85 10.25
C GLU A 689 -38.85 -2.61 9.81
N VAL A 690 -37.54 -2.60 10.02
CA VAL A 690 -36.70 -1.43 9.81
C VAL A 690 -35.44 -1.78 9.03
N ASP A 691 -35.00 -0.81 8.24
CA ASP A 691 -33.62 -0.71 7.81
C ASP A 691 -32.89 0.24 8.75
N VAL A 692 -31.71 -0.15 9.23
CA VAL A 692 -30.88 0.67 10.10
C VAL A 692 -29.52 0.83 9.46
N GLU A 693 -29.04 2.05 9.40
CA GLU A 693 -27.67 2.41 9.03
C GLU A 693 -27.03 3.10 10.23
N GLY A 694 -25.81 2.77 10.64
CA GLY A 694 -25.15 3.43 11.78
C GLY A 694 -23.67 3.10 11.87
N ASP A 695 -22.93 3.84 12.69
CA ASP A 695 -21.51 3.59 12.95
C ASP A 695 -21.40 2.38 13.89
N TYR A 696 -20.64 1.35 13.48
CA TYR A 696 -20.41 0.18 14.32
C TYR A 696 -19.36 0.47 15.40
N ILE A 697 -19.69 0.13 16.64
CA ILE A 697 -18.75 0.15 17.76
C ILE A 697 -18.93 -1.09 18.65
N GLU A 698 -17.87 -1.39 19.38
CA GLU A 698 -17.90 -2.28 20.54
C GLU A 698 -17.91 -1.43 21.82
N PHE A 699 -18.98 -1.52 22.60
CA PHE A 699 -19.13 -0.75 23.84
C PHE A 699 -19.30 -1.68 25.03
N ASP A 700 -18.34 -1.67 25.95
CA ASP A 700 -18.31 -2.57 27.13
C ASP A 700 -18.49 -4.07 26.80
N GLY A 701 -18.08 -4.49 25.61
CA GLY A 701 -18.18 -5.86 25.12
C GLY A 701 -19.50 -6.20 24.42
N THR A 702 -20.31 -5.19 24.09
CA THR A 702 -21.54 -5.34 23.30
C THR A 702 -21.39 -4.66 21.94
N SER A 703 -21.71 -5.42 20.89
CA SER A 703 -21.85 -4.90 19.53
C SER A 703 -23.07 -3.96 19.43
N GLU A 704 -22.86 -2.71 19.03
CA GLU A 704 -23.96 -1.76 18.81
C GLU A 704 -23.76 -0.84 17.60
N LEU A 705 -24.86 -0.31 17.07
CA LEU A 705 -24.85 0.76 16.06
C LEU A 705 -25.16 2.10 16.70
N THR A 706 -24.29 3.08 16.48
CA THR A 706 -24.46 4.47 16.92
C THR A 706 -24.72 5.42 15.75
N ASN A 707 -25.08 6.67 16.04
CA ASN A 707 -25.49 7.68 15.07
C ASN A 707 -26.47 7.15 13.98
N PRO A 708 -27.53 6.43 14.38
CA PRO A 708 -28.29 5.62 13.45
C PRO A 708 -29.22 6.47 12.58
N LYS A 709 -29.32 6.09 11.31
CA LYS A 709 -30.36 6.48 10.38
C LYS A 709 -31.30 5.29 10.19
N VAL A 710 -32.54 5.46 10.62
CA VAL A 710 -33.55 4.40 10.66
C VAL A 710 -34.64 4.69 9.65
N THR A 711 -34.96 3.69 8.82
CA THR A 711 -36.10 3.72 7.90
C THR A 711 -37.08 2.64 8.29
N VAL A 712 -38.31 3.00 8.62
CA VAL A 712 -39.38 2.03 8.87
C VAL A 712 -39.88 1.51 7.52
N VAL A 713 -39.59 0.25 7.23
CA VAL A 713 -39.95 -0.46 5.99
C VAL A 713 -41.39 -0.96 6.10
N ASP A 714 -41.76 -1.51 7.26
CA ASP A 714 -43.14 -1.85 7.61
C ASP A 714 -43.48 -1.27 8.99
N ALA A 715 -44.57 -0.50 9.05
CA ALA A 715 -45.11 0.07 10.28
C ALA A 715 -45.84 -0.96 11.16
N GLY A 716 -45.89 -2.23 10.76
CA GLY A 716 -46.44 -3.36 11.49
C GLY A 716 -46.20 -3.25 13.00
N THR A 717 -47.24 -3.44 13.80
CA THR A 717 -47.21 -3.26 15.27
C THR A 717 -47.38 -4.55 16.04
N THR A 718 -47.44 -5.68 15.33
CA THR A 718 -47.50 -7.02 15.93
C THR A 718 -46.12 -7.63 15.82
N LEU A 719 -45.55 -8.04 16.94
CA LEU A 719 -44.26 -8.72 16.95
C LEU A 719 -44.40 -10.11 16.33
N ALA A 720 -43.84 -10.30 15.14
CA ALA A 720 -43.90 -11.55 14.38
C ALA A 720 -42.86 -12.58 14.84
N ILE A 721 -41.95 -12.20 15.74
CA ILE A 721 -40.88 -13.04 16.27
C ILE A 721 -41.31 -13.66 17.60
N ALA A 722 -41.22 -14.99 17.69
CA ALA A 722 -41.40 -15.71 18.96
C ALA A 722 -40.11 -15.66 19.78
N PRO A 723 -40.18 -15.53 21.12
CA PRO A 723 -39.00 -15.61 21.98
C PRO A 723 -38.29 -16.96 21.84
N ILE A 724 -36.96 -16.93 21.80
CA ILE A 724 -36.11 -18.13 21.80
C ILE A 724 -36.16 -18.75 23.19
N ALA A 725 -36.55 -20.02 23.29
CA ALA A 725 -36.56 -20.74 24.55
C ALA A 725 -35.12 -20.99 25.03
N VAL A 726 -34.81 -20.54 26.23
CA VAL A 726 -33.50 -20.71 26.87
C VAL A 726 -33.66 -21.46 28.19
N PRO A 727 -32.69 -22.32 28.58
CA PRO A 727 -32.75 -23.00 29.86
C PRO A 727 -32.56 -21.98 31.00
N ALA A 728 -33.03 -22.34 32.20
CA ALA A 728 -32.92 -21.47 33.39
C ALA A 728 -31.46 -21.11 33.74
N ASP A 729 -30.48 -21.89 33.27
CA ASP A 729 -29.05 -21.76 33.49
C ASP A 729 -28.25 -21.49 32.19
N TYR A 730 -28.83 -20.79 31.21
CA TYR A 730 -28.23 -20.45 29.90
C TYR A 730 -26.82 -19.80 30.01
N ASP A 731 -25.70 -20.55 29.94
CA ASP A 731 -24.33 -20.09 29.54
C ASP A 731 -23.38 -21.17 29.00
N GLY A 732 -23.88 -22.09 28.18
CA GLY A 732 -22.95 -22.71 27.22
C GLY A 732 -22.31 -21.66 26.29
N SER A 733 -21.63 -22.13 25.25
CA SER A 733 -21.21 -21.36 24.05
C SER A 733 -22.35 -20.60 23.33
N GLY A 734 -23.55 -20.54 23.90
CA GLY A 734 -24.72 -19.85 23.40
C GLY A 734 -24.88 -18.43 23.95
N GLY A 735 -24.33 -18.10 25.14
CA GLY A 735 -24.47 -16.80 25.84
C GLY A 735 -24.32 -15.58 24.92
N GLU A 736 -23.12 -15.47 24.35
CA GLU A 736 -22.78 -14.49 23.32
C GLU A 736 -23.70 -14.62 22.10
N LYS A 737 -23.98 -15.85 21.67
CA LYS A 737 -24.81 -16.09 20.49
C LYS A 737 -26.24 -15.59 20.60
N LEU A 738 -26.88 -15.53 21.76
CA LEU A 738 -28.23 -14.95 21.88
C LEU A 738 -28.25 -13.55 22.49
N GLU A 739 -27.10 -12.93 22.74
CA GLU A 739 -27.08 -11.54 23.20
C GLU A 739 -27.88 -10.63 22.25
N GLY A 740 -28.66 -9.68 22.78
CA GLY A 740 -29.53 -8.80 21.99
C GLY A 740 -30.77 -9.48 21.39
N MET A 741 -30.94 -10.80 21.53
CA MET A 741 -32.09 -11.54 21.00
C MET A 741 -33.22 -11.64 22.02
N LEU A 742 -34.46 -11.75 21.54
CA LEU A 742 -35.64 -11.97 22.36
C LEU A 742 -35.69 -13.42 22.83
N CYS A 743 -35.65 -13.61 24.15
CA CYS A 743 -35.58 -14.91 24.83
C CYS A 743 -36.73 -15.14 25.81
N ALA A 744 -36.93 -16.41 26.18
CA ALA A 744 -37.82 -16.80 27.26
C ALA A 744 -37.24 -17.96 28.08
N ILE A 745 -37.25 -17.81 29.41
CA ILE A 745 -37.09 -18.92 30.36
C ILE A 745 -38.50 -19.41 30.72
N ASP A 746 -38.81 -20.65 30.34
CA ASP A 746 -40.08 -21.27 30.70
C ASP A 746 -40.10 -21.66 32.18
N GLY A 747 -41.22 -21.39 32.86
CA GLY A 747 -41.33 -21.53 34.31
C GLY A 747 -41.83 -22.89 34.81
N PRO A 748 -41.99 -23.02 36.15
CA PRO A 748 -41.94 -21.91 37.12
C PRO A 748 -40.52 -21.39 37.40
N VAL A 749 -40.36 -20.07 37.36
CA VAL A 749 -39.10 -19.34 37.63
C VAL A 749 -39.26 -18.53 38.92
N ALA A 750 -38.55 -18.89 39.99
CA ALA A 750 -38.65 -18.22 41.29
C ALA A 750 -37.56 -17.16 41.49
N VAL A 751 -37.88 -16.04 42.14
CA VAL A 751 -36.91 -15.06 42.65
C VAL A 751 -36.09 -15.71 43.76
N THR A 752 -34.77 -15.76 43.60
CA THR A 752 -33.82 -16.34 44.56
C THR A 752 -33.04 -15.28 45.32
N ASP A 753 -32.85 -14.10 44.72
CA ASP A 753 -32.28 -12.93 45.38
C ASP A 753 -33.03 -11.68 44.90
N ALA A 754 -33.56 -10.89 45.83
CA ALA A 754 -34.32 -9.69 45.50
C ALA A 754 -33.40 -8.47 45.28
N ASN A 755 -32.16 -8.47 45.79
CA ASN A 755 -31.20 -7.41 45.51
C ASN A 755 -29.76 -8.01 45.59
N PRO A 756 -29.22 -8.49 44.46
CA PRO A 756 -27.91 -9.13 44.42
C PRO A 756 -26.74 -8.19 44.68
N ASP A 757 -26.94 -6.87 44.64
CA ASP A 757 -25.86 -5.87 44.75
C ASP A 757 -25.91 -5.09 46.08
N ALA A 758 -26.63 -5.63 47.07
CA ALA A 758 -26.78 -5.02 48.38
C ALA A 758 -25.41 -4.64 49.00
N PRO A 759 -25.29 -3.45 49.63
CA PRO A 759 -26.37 -2.52 49.98
C PRO A 759 -26.75 -1.52 48.87
N LEU A 760 -26.10 -1.57 47.71
CA LEU A 760 -26.52 -0.77 46.56
C LEU A 760 -27.79 -1.39 45.97
N ASP A 761 -28.54 -0.59 45.24
CA ASP A 761 -29.78 -1.02 44.62
C ASP A 761 -29.80 -0.49 43.19
N PHE A 762 -29.85 -1.41 42.23
CA PHE A 762 -29.86 -1.14 40.81
C PHE A 762 -31.16 -1.64 40.16
N ASP A 763 -32.19 -1.93 40.97
CA ASP A 763 -33.49 -2.43 40.51
C ASP A 763 -33.40 -3.77 39.75
N GLU A 764 -32.33 -4.55 40.00
CA GLU A 764 -32.11 -5.90 39.48
C GLU A 764 -32.49 -6.98 40.52
N LEU A 765 -32.94 -8.14 40.05
CA LEU A 765 -33.20 -9.33 40.88
C LEU A 765 -32.61 -10.60 40.25
N VAL A 766 -32.33 -11.63 41.05
CA VAL A 766 -31.88 -12.95 40.56
C VAL A 766 -33.03 -13.94 40.61
N VAL A 767 -33.21 -14.69 39.52
CA VAL A 767 -34.17 -15.78 39.44
C VAL A 767 -33.52 -17.16 39.42
N THR A 768 -34.34 -18.21 39.49
CA THR A 768 -33.95 -19.62 39.41
C THR A 768 -32.98 -19.84 38.25
N GLY A 769 -31.84 -20.46 38.56
CA GLY A 769 -30.74 -20.68 37.61
C GLY A 769 -29.69 -19.57 37.58
N GLY A 770 -29.83 -18.52 38.40
CA GLY A 770 -28.82 -17.48 38.59
C GLY A 770 -28.87 -16.34 37.57
N VAL A 771 -29.89 -16.31 36.72
CA VAL A 771 -30.10 -15.23 35.74
C VAL A 771 -30.61 -13.98 36.45
N ARG A 772 -30.04 -12.82 36.11
CA ARG A 772 -30.54 -11.53 36.57
C ARG A 772 -31.66 -11.02 35.67
N VAL A 773 -32.68 -10.40 36.26
CA VAL A 773 -33.74 -9.67 35.58
C VAL A 773 -33.55 -8.20 35.89
N ASP A 774 -33.46 -7.37 34.86
CA ASP A 774 -32.88 -6.03 34.94
C ASP A 774 -33.76 -4.99 34.21
N ASP A 775 -33.79 -3.76 34.74
CA ASP A 775 -34.66 -2.65 34.33
C ASP A 775 -34.20 -1.93 33.05
N PHE A 776 -33.12 -2.38 32.40
CA PHE A 776 -32.47 -1.68 31.29
C PHE A 776 -33.45 -1.25 30.19
N VAL A 777 -34.37 -2.14 29.78
CA VAL A 777 -35.43 -1.83 28.82
C VAL A 777 -36.69 -1.32 29.53
N TRP A 778 -37.15 -2.04 30.55
CA TRP A 778 -38.36 -1.71 31.31
C TRP A 778 -38.01 -0.99 32.62
N ARG A 779 -37.91 0.34 32.54
CA ARG A 779 -37.52 1.22 33.66
C ARG A 779 -38.47 1.25 34.85
N GLU A 780 -39.70 0.77 34.68
CA GLU A 780 -40.64 0.63 35.80
C GLU A 780 -40.51 -0.74 36.52
N LEU A 781 -39.58 -1.60 36.10
CA LEU A 781 -39.19 -2.75 36.89
C LEU A 781 -38.57 -2.24 38.20
N ASP A 782 -39.05 -2.79 39.31
CA ASP A 782 -38.57 -2.54 40.66
C ASP A 782 -38.33 -3.92 41.28
N ASN A 783 -37.19 -4.11 41.93
CA ASN A 783 -36.78 -5.39 42.51
C ASN A 783 -37.47 -5.74 43.84
N THR A 784 -38.54 -5.02 44.21
CA THR A 784 -39.41 -5.29 45.38
C THR A 784 -40.11 -6.66 45.43
N PHE A 785 -39.86 -7.56 44.47
CA PHE A 785 -40.39 -8.92 44.49
C PHE A 785 -39.75 -9.74 45.63
N PRO A 786 -40.53 -10.24 46.61
CA PRO A 786 -39.97 -11.06 47.67
C PRO A 786 -39.33 -12.34 47.12
N VAL A 787 -38.23 -12.77 47.74
CA VAL A 787 -37.63 -14.09 47.48
C VAL A 787 -38.70 -15.18 47.61
N GLY A 788 -38.80 -16.04 46.60
CA GLY A 788 -39.83 -17.08 46.47
C GLY A 788 -41.03 -16.67 45.60
N THR A 789 -41.13 -15.42 45.13
CA THR A 789 -42.11 -15.04 44.10
C THR A 789 -41.85 -15.86 42.83
N THR A 790 -42.89 -16.43 42.23
CA THR A 790 -42.77 -17.28 41.03
C THR A 790 -43.42 -16.66 39.81
N PHE A 791 -42.72 -16.72 38.69
CA PHE A 791 -43.19 -16.33 37.37
C PHE A 791 -43.47 -17.58 36.53
N ALA A 792 -44.54 -17.55 35.73
CA ALA A 792 -44.88 -18.63 34.82
C ALA A 792 -43.87 -18.77 33.68
N LYS A 793 -43.19 -17.67 33.34
CA LYS A 793 -42.05 -17.56 32.44
C LYS A 793 -41.37 -16.20 32.68
N VAL A 794 -40.15 -16.05 32.22
CA VAL A 794 -39.44 -14.76 32.16
C VAL A 794 -39.07 -14.49 30.71
N VAL A 795 -39.60 -13.42 30.13
CA VAL A 795 -39.38 -13.04 28.73
C VAL A 795 -38.59 -11.73 28.67
N GLY A 796 -37.74 -11.56 27.68
CA GLY A 796 -37.02 -10.29 27.49
C GLY A 796 -35.82 -10.46 26.57
N ILE A 797 -34.98 -9.43 26.48
CA ILE A 797 -33.76 -9.48 25.69
C ILE A 797 -32.68 -10.22 26.50
N CYS A 798 -32.14 -11.31 25.96
CA CYS A 798 -30.94 -11.97 26.50
C CYS A 798 -29.74 -11.04 26.38
N HIS A 799 -28.93 -10.94 27.43
CA HIS A 799 -27.74 -10.08 27.41
C HIS A 799 -26.70 -10.49 28.44
N TRP A 800 -25.48 -9.98 28.28
CA TRP A 800 -24.42 -10.11 29.27
C TRP A 800 -23.88 -8.73 29.66
N SER A 801 -23.93 -8.38 30.95
CA SER A 801 -23.29 -7.16 31.42
C SER A 801 -22.81 -7.27 32.86
N HIS A 802 -21.73 -6.55 33.18
CA HIS A 802 -21.13 -6.53 34.51
C HIS A 802 -20.79 -7.93 35.07
N GLY A 803 -20.40 -8.86 34.20
CA GLY A 803 -20.08 -10.24 34.57
C GLY A 803 -21.29 -11.10 34.94
N ASN A 804 -22.51 -10.64 34.64
CA ASN A 804 -23.75 -11.32 34.96
C ASN A 804 -24.60 -11.54 33.70
N ARG A 805 -25.32 -12.66 33.70
CA ARG A 805 -26.31 -13.00 32.67
C ARG A 805 -27.60 -12.29 32.97
N LYS A 806 -28.19 -11.67 31.95
CA LYS A 806 -29.38 -10.84 32.13
C LYS A 806 -30.47 -11.19 31.14
N ILE A 807 -31.72 -11.04 31.60
CA ILE A 807 -32.87 -10.84 30.73
C ILE A 807 -33.42 -9.46 31.02
N TYR A 808 -33.59 -8.65 29.97
CA TYR A 808 -34.22 -7.33 30.03
C TYR A 808 -35.70 -7.46 29.63
N PRO A 809 -36.66 -7.50 30.58
CA PRO A 809 -38.07 -7.52 30.25
C PRO A 809 -38.45 -6.21 29.56
N ARG A 810 -39.47 -6.26 28.71
CA ARG A 810 -39.92 -5.07 27.97
C ARG A 810 -41.07 -4.35 28.66
N PHE A 811 -41.81 -5.07 29.50
CA PHE A 811 -42.98 -4.60 30.25
C PHE A 811 -43.44 -5.69 31.25
N ASP A 812 -44.35 -5.37 32.18
CA ASP A 812 -44.86 -6.28 33.24
C ASP A 812 -45.36 -7.64 32.72
N ALA A 813 -46.01 -7.68 31.54
CA ALA A 813 -46.52 -8.94 30.97
C ALA A 813 -45.43 -9.93 30.52
N ASP A 814 -44.16 -9.51 30.45
CA ASP A 814 -43.03 -10.41 30.24
C ASP A 814 -42.63 -11.18 31.52
N LEU A 815 -43.15 -10.78 32.69
CA LEU A 815 -43.00 -11.45 33.99
C LEU A 815 -44.37 -11.89 34.57
N PRO A 816 -45.14 -12.76 33.88
CA PRO A 816 -46.46 -13.18 34.33
C PRO A 816 -46.36 -13.96 35.65
N ARG A 817 -46.83 -13.37 36.74
CA ARG A 817 -46.82 -13.98 38.07
C ARG A 817 -47.70 -15.23 38.12
N GLN A 818 -47.23 -16.28 38.78
CA GLN A 818 -48.12 -17.38 39.19
C GLN A 818 -48.87 -16.98 40.47
N PRO A 819 -50.18 -17.26 40.55
CA PRO A 819 -51.01 -16.93 41.70
C PRO A 819 -50.65 -17.67 42.98
#